data_AF-A0A1H8EN51-F1
#
_entry.id   AF-A0A1H8EN51-F1
#
_cell.length_a   1.000
_cell.length_b   1.000
_cell.length_c   1.000
_cell.angle_alpha   90.00
_cell.angle_beta   90.00
_cell.angle_gamma   90.00
#
_symmetry.space_group_name_H-M   'P 1'
#
loop_
_entity.id
_entity.type
_entity.pdbx_description
1 polymer ?
#
loop_
_entity_poly.entity_id
_entity_poly.type
_entity_poly.pdbx_seq_one_letter_code
_entity_poly.pdbx_strand_id
1 'polypeptide(L)'
;MTSAPSRWFRRRRIHAFTVGIASVLVLSPVAVSQAAPAEAPSAAAAPSAPPAGKGASASSADCPWVTSTAPVGQRVDQVLGRMTLDEKLGELHGDNSGAYAGTVPAVPRLCIPKLTLDDSPAGVGHQMTGVTQLPAPVADAATWDSGLARQYGQVVGSEQWGKGDDVDLGPTVNIVRDPRWGRAFESYGEDPYLAGRIGTADVDGIQGTGEMAQLKHWAVYNQEANRNNSDDDAIIDQRVEQEIYLSQFEAVVKQAHPASLMCSYSFINGQPACQDPYIMKQVLRDQWGYQGFVTSDWGATHSTVASADARMNMEMPSGSYYGAPLQQAVASGQVSLSTIDDLVRPILTAMFQYHLFTAPPTGTPDAVVTTPGHAAVARKVAEDGTVLLKNDGGMLPLARDKKSSIAVIGRDAGNAALTSGGGSAAVAADSVVTPYQGIAASAGKNTVVQYAAGDSPDGALPTLPASVLKPSSGTGAGLTGTYYKGMTLSGDPLTTRNTDLLDYDWNGSPPAPSVPASQWSARYTGTLTPPTTGTYTFSVTSDDGSRLSIDGHQIIDNWRDQGGTTETGTVTLTAGTPVSIEVDYYQDGGGSLLDLGWQPPGGPSTPIQQAVDLARSSDVAVVFASDFEGEGSDQQDIDLPAQENALIQAVAAANPNTVVVLNTGSAVTMPWLDAVKGVFEAWYPGQEDGDAIASLLFGDVNPSGKLPVTFPKSLKDVPAATAAQWPGTGGKVQYSEGLNVGYRWYDAKNIDPLFAFGYGLSYTSFRYSGLKVSAPTTTSLGTVRATVDVTDTGSRAGSDVVQLYVRDPATTGEPPTQLKEFQKVSLAPGQTRRVTFDVPASDFRTWNETTQNWQVADGGYGLLVGDSSQNLPARASVQVVRSYGSQGVTLQAPSIVPAHALTISGTFVNDADVPVRNVTVTPGVPAGWTVSPATVRLDRAARHSTTDLTFTVTPPATARPGSGHLTLDAAFDEEKVGHGTVTQAVRTVTTPYTGWAAAFDNAGISDDSDPASANFDGSGYSFSAQQLAAVGIEPGQPVTAGPTTFTWPGVPPGTPDNIATQGQVITLSGSGTKLSLLGAGGPGNQSGDVTVTYTDGTTSTATVDLADWWANSPSSGDTLVATAANWNQPPNGSGPHKVSLYATSVPLTAGKQVAYLALPNLPGLHLFDAVIG
;
A
#
# COMPACT_ATOMS: atom_id res chain seq x y z
N MET A 1 -5.44 -41.26 50.72
CA MET A 1 -4.85 -40.42 51.78
C MET A 1 -4.91 -38.98 51.27
N THR A 2 -5.99 -38.24 51.54
CA THR A 2 -6.13 -37.27 52.67
C THR A 2 -5.00 -36.24 52.62
N SER A 3 -5.20 -34.92 52.48
CA SER A 3 -6.24 -34.05 53.04
C SER A 3 -6.06 -32.59 52.54
N ALA A 4 -7.16 -31.86 52.32
CA ALA A 4 -7.23 -30.39 52.40
C ALA A 4 -7.24 -29.94 53.90
N PRO A 5 -7.44 -28.66 54.34
CA PRO A 5 -7.71 -27.37 53.64
C PRO A 5 -7.05 -26.09 54.27
N SER A 6 -7.19 -24.89 53.67
CA SER A 6 -7.68 -23.65 54.35
C SER A 6 -7.51 -22.30 53.58
N ARG A 7 -8.67 -21.72 53.21
CA ARG A 7 -9.20 -20.32 53.35
C ARG A 7 -8.37 -19.02 53.11
N TRP A 8 -8.77 -18.29 52.06
CA TRP A 8 -9.25 -16.87 51.94
C TRP A 8 -8.60 -15.70 52.74
N PHE A 9 -8.16 -14.63 52.05
CA PHE A 9 -8.82 -13.30 51.97
C PHE A 9 -8.21 -12.31 50.94
N ARG A 10 -9.07 -11.39 50.49
CA ARG A 10 -9.02 -10.38 49.41
C ARG A 10 -7.95 -9.27 49.49
N ARG A 11 -7.53 -8.75 48.33
CA ARG A 11 -7.71 -7.34 47.85
C ARG A 11 -6.92 -7.11 46.53
N ARG A 12 -7.59 -6.92 45.39
CA ARG A 12 -7.01 -6.34 44.17
C ARG A 12 -7.48 -4.90 44.02
N ARG A 13 -6.53 -3.99 43.78
CA ARG A 13 -6.76 -2.61 43.35
C ARG A 13 -6.98 -2.61 41.84
N ILE A 14 -8.04 -1.93 41.41
CA ILE A 14 -8.31 -1.59 40.02
C ILE A 14 -7.55 -0.29 39.73
N HIS A 15 -6.83 -0.22 38.61
CA HIS A 15 -6.45 1.03 37.95
C HIS A 15 -7.09 0.99 36.56
N ALA A 16 -7.82 2.06 36.26
CA ALA A 16 -8.56 2.27 35.03
C ALA A 16 -7.60 2.58 33.87
N PHE A 17 -7.92 2.05 32.69
CA PHE A 17 -7.48 2.58 31.41
C PHE A 17 -8.72 3.05 30.66
N THR A 18 -8.70 4.31 30.25
CA THR A 18 -9.74 4.98 29.47
C THR A 18 -9.29 4.94 28.02
N VAL A 19 -10.08 4.32 27.14
CA VAL A 19 -9.92 4.41 25.68
C VAL A 19 -11.03 5.33 25.18
N GLY A 20 -10.67 6.39 24.46
CA GLY A 20 -11.60 7.30 23.80
C GLY A 20 -11.90 6.79 22.39
N ILE A 21 -13.18 6.59 22.09
CA ILE A 21 -13.69 6.20 20.77
C ILE A 21 -14.32 7.45 20.13
N ALA A 22 -13.93 7.74 18.88
CA ALA A 22 -14.47 8.80 18.04
C ALA A 22 -15.70 8.30 17.25
N SER A 23 -16.67 9.19 17.07
CA SER A 23 -18.04 8.91 16.61
C SER A 23 -18.17 8.75 15.09
N VAL A 24 -18.92 7.73 14.67
CA VAL A 24 -19.47 7.54 13.31
C VAL A 24 -20.84 8.24 13.22
N LEU A 25 -21.10 8.98 12.13
CA LEU A 25 -22.32 9.74 11.88
C LEU A 25 -23.05 9.15 10.67
N VAL A 26 -24.23 8.55 10.86
CA VAL A 26 -25.13 8.09 9.78
C VAL A 26 -26.33 9.03 9.70
N LEU A 27 -26.66 9.43 8.47
CA LEU A 27 -27.75 10.33 8.07
C LEU A 27 -29.05 9.56 7.77
N SER A 28 -30.19 10.08 8.21
CA SER A 28 -31.55 9.69 7.78
C SER A 28 -32.16 10.73 6.83
N PRO A 29 -33.09 10.34 5.92
CA PRO A 29 -33.64 11.22 4.90
C PRO A 29 -34.84 12.02 5.43
N VAL A 30 -34.98 13.30 5.05
CA VAL A 30 -36.18 14.11 5.37
C VAL A 30 -36.97 14.42 4.11
N ALA A 31 -38.26 14.07 4.19
CA ALA A 31 -39.28 14.26 3.18
C ALA A 31 -39.61 15.74 2.89
N VAL A 32 -39.96 15.97 1.63
CA VAL A 32 -40.44 17.24 1.06
C VAL A 32 -41.81 17.61 1.64
N SER A 33 -41.95 18.83 2.16
CA SER A 33 -43.26 19.47 2.36
C SER A 33 -43.22 20.91 1.82
N GLN A 34 -44.03 21.15 0.79
CA GLN A 34 -44.31 22.48 0.23
C GLN A 34 -45.14 23.33 1.19
N ALA A 35 -44.74 24.57 1.41
CA ALA A 35 -45.65 25.65 1.79
C ALA A 35 -45.19 26.97 1.16
N ALA A 36 -46.08 27.63 0.41
CA ALA A 36 -45.91 28.94 -0.21
C ALA A 36 -46.54 30.05 0.66
N PRO A 37 -46.44 31.35 0.30
CA PRO A 37 -45.58 32.34 0.94
C PRO A 37 -46.35 33.38 1.77
N ALA A 38 -45.65 34.12 2.64
CA ALA A 38 -46.17 35.34 3.27
C ALA A 38 -45.17 36.50 3.15
N GLU A 39 -45.75 37.69 2.95
CA GLU A 39 -45.15 38.95 2.48
C GLU A 39 -44.11 39.59 3.41
N ALA A 40 -43.23 40.37 2.76
CA ALA A 40 -42.17 41.18 3.35
C ALA A 40 -42.66 42.42 4.12
N PRO A 41 -41.77 43.03 4.92
CA PRO A 41 -41.67 44.48 4.92
C PRO A 41 -40.28 45.01 4.56
N SER A 42 -40.34 46.22 3.99
CA SER A 42 -39.33 47.04 3.33
C SER A 42 -38.04 47.34 4.10
N ALA A 43 -36.93 47.14 3.36
CA ALA A 43 -35.68 47.90 3.26
C ALA A 43 -35.39 49.10 4.20
N ALA A 44 -34.18 49.05 4.78
CA ALA A 44 -33.30 50.20 4.95
C ALA A 44 -31.93 49.85 4.33
N ALA A 45 -31.42 50.74 3.47
CA ALA A 45 -30.24 50.55 2.65
C ALA A 45 -28.92 50.69 3.44
N ALA A 46 -27.96 49.82 3.13
CA ALA A 46 -26.54 49.96 3.45
C ALA A 46 -25.72 49.55 2.20
N PRO A 47 -24.50 50.09 2.01
CA PRO A 47 -23.93 50.36 0.70
C PRO A 47 -23.41 49.11 -0.02
N SER A 48 -23.49 49.15 -1.35
CA SER A 48 -23.00 48.15 -2.29
C SER A 48 -21.56 47.72 -1.99
N ALA A 49 -21.37 46.45 -1.66
CA ALA A 49 -20.08 45.78 -1.78
C ALA A 49 -19.72 45.63 -3.28
N PRO A 50 -18.45 45.83 -3.67
CA PRO A 50 -18.02 45.60 -5.05
C PRO A 50 -18.10 44.11 -5.39
N PRO A 51 -18.30 43.76 -6.68
CA PRO A 51 -18.47 42.37 -7.10
C PRO A 51 -17.25 41.55 -6.73
N ALA A 52 -17.49 40.32 -6.25
CA ALA A 52 -16.48 39.30 -6.03
C ALA A 52 -15.69 39.12 -7.33
N GLY A 53 -14.48 39.69 -7.34
CA GLY A 53 -13.53 39.52 -8.41
C GLY A 53 -13.12 38.05 -8.46
N LYS A 54 -13.20 37.48 -9.67
CA LYS A 54 -12.49 36.26 -10.06
C LYS A 54 -11.10 36.29 -9.43
N GLY A 55 -10.75 35.25 -8.66
CA GLY A 55 -9.39 35.06 -8.17
C GLY A 55 -8.43 35.18 -9.36
N ALA A 56 -7.50 36.12 -9.25
CA ALA A 56 -6.53 36.40 -10.29
C ALA A 56 -5.69 35.14 -10.53
N SER A 57 -5.74 34.59 -11.74
CA SER A 57 -4.69 33.70 -12.21
C SER A 57 -3.38 34.49 -12.18
N ALA A 58 -2.40 34.04 -11.38
CA ALA A 58 -1.04 34.56 -11.48
C ALA A 58 -0.61 34.48 -12.95
N SER A 59 -0.05 35.56 -13.48
CA SER A 59 0.39 35.59 -14.86
C SER A 59 1.53 34.57 -15.04
N SER A 60 1.60 33.89 -16.19
CA SER A 60 2.68 32.93 -16.48
C SER A 60 4.09 33.54 -16.47
N ALA A 61 4.21 34.87 -16.38
CA ALA A 61 5.47 35.59 -16.26
C ALA A 61 6.10 35.47 -14.85
N ASP A 62 5.33 35.14 -13.81
CA ASP A 62 5.80 35.13 -12.41
C ASP A 62 6.31 33.75 -11.94
N CYS A 63 5.97 32.68 -12.66
CA CYS A 63 6.37 31.29 -12.37
C CYS A 63 7.17 30.70 -13.55
N PRO A 64 8.49 31.00 -13.66
CA PRO A 64 9.29 30.65 -14.84
C PRO A 64 9.38 29.14 -15.10
N TRP A 65 9.23 28.29 -14.09
CA TRP A 65 9.22 26.83 -14.24
C TRP A 65 8.00 26.29 -15.00
N VAL A 66 6.85 26.97 -14.97
CA VAL A 66 5.62 26.51 -15.63
C VAL A 66 5.78 26.47 -17.15
N THR A 67 6.41 27.50 -17.72
CA THR A 67 6.63 27.61 -19.18
C THR A 67 8.03 27.14 -19.61
N SER A 68 8.87 26.74 -18.65
CA SER A 68 10.23 26.28 -18.92
C SER A 68 10.26 24.89 -19.55
N THR A 69 11.15 24.72 -20.53
CA THR A 69 11.49 23.44 -21.17
C THR A 69 12.72 22.76 -20.54
N ALA A 70 13.24 23.31 -19.43
CA ALA A 70 14.34 22.70 -18.70
C ALA A 70 13.97 21.30 -18.18
N PRO A 71 14.95 20.39 -17.98
CA PRO A 71 14.70 19.10 -17.35
C PRO A 71 13.90 19.24 -16.05
N VAL A 72 13.01 18.27 -15.75
CA VAL A 72 12.14 18.30 -14.56
C VAL A 72 12.92 18.61 -13.29
N GLY A 73 14.06 17.96 -13.06
CA GLY A 73 14.89 18.20 -11.87
C GLY A 73 15.30 19.67 -11.71
N GLN A 74 15.66 20.37 -12.80
CA GLN A 74 16.01 21.79 -12.75
C GLN A 74 14.80 22.67 -12.45
N ARG A 75 13.61 22.31 -12.95
CA ARG A 75 12.37 23.04 -12.65
C ARG A 75 11.96 22.84 -11.19
N VAL A 76 12.12 21.63 -10.67
CA VAL A 76 11.93 21.32 -9.24
C VAL A 76 12.89 22.13 -8.38
N ASP A 77 14.18 22.18 -8.72
CA ASP A 77 15.18 23.00 -7.99
C ASP A 77 14.78 24.49 -7.96
N GLN A 78 14.26 25.01 -9.06
CA GLN A 78 13.79 26.40 -9.15
C GLN A 78 12.59 26.68 -8.24
N VAL A 79 11.61 25.76 -8.19
CA VAL A 79 10.43 25.89 -7.31
C VAL A 79 10.85 25.74 -5.85
N LEU A 80 11.55 24.66 -5.53
CA LEU A 80 11.96 24.29 -4.18
C LEU A 80 12.86 25.35 -3.55
N GLY A 81 13.75 25.96 -4.33
CA GLY A 81 14.61 27.07 -3.90
C GLY A 81 13.84 28.37 -3.60
N ARG A 82 12.54 28.46 -3.94
CA ARG A 82 11.67 29.60 -3.64
C ARG A 82 10.58 29.31 -2.62
N MET A 83 10.42 28.06 -2.18
CA MET A 83 9.47 27.68 -1.13
C MET A 83 9.97 28.11 0.24
N THR A 84 9.07 28.61 1.09
CA THR A 84 9.36 28.78 2.53
C THR A 84 9.35 27.42 3.22
N LEU A 85 9.85 27.34 4.47
CA LEU A 85 9.72 26.12 5.27
C LEU A 85 8.24 25.74 5.45
N ASP A 86 7.38 26.69 5.77
CA ASP A 86 5.95 26.43 5.98
C ASP A 86 5.27 25.89 4.72
N GLU A 87 5.64 26.39 3.54
CA GLU A 87 5.14 25.85 2.27
C GLU A 87 5.70 24.45 1.99
N LYS A 88 6.98 24.20 2.28
CA LYS A 88 7.56 22.86 2.16
C LYS A 88 6.84 21.87 3.05
N LEU A 89 6.65 22.20 4.33
CA LEU A 89 5.91 21.36 5.27
C LEU A 89 4.45 21.18 4.85
N GLY A 90 3.83 22.22 4.28
CA GLY A 90 2.49 22.15 3.71
C GLY A 90 2.36 21.11 2.60
N GLU A 91 3.42 20.85 1.81
CA GLU A 91 3.43 19.78 0.79
C GLU A 91 3.65 18.38 1.39
N LEU A 92 4.08 18.27 2.66
CA LEU A 92 4.40 16.99 3.29
C LEU A 92 3.24 16.40 4.09
N HIS A 93 2.07 17.03 4.13
CA HIS A 93 0.94 16.47 4.85
C HIS A 93 -0.41 16.88 4.27
N GLY A 94 -1.42 16.05 4.50
CA GLY A 94 -2.81 16.39 4.20
C GLY A 94 -3.33 17.55 5.08
N ASP A 95 -4.32 18.29 4.59
CA ASP A 95 -4.93 19.41 5.29
C ASP A 95 -6.31 19.07 5.90
N ASN A 96 -6.72 17.80 5.88
CA ASN A 96 -8.05 17.33 6.29
C ASN A 96 -9.21 18.08 5.60
N SER A 97 -9.01 18.63 4.41
CA SER A 97 -10.03 19.40 3.69
C SER A 97 -10.57 18.67 2.46
N GLY A 98 -11.79 19.02 2.08
CA GLY A 98 -12.30 18.80 0.73
C GLY A 98 -13.26 17.63 0.56
N ALA A 99 -13.40 17.22 -0.71
CA ALA A 99 -14.31 16.20 -1.21
C ALA A 99 -13.59 14.92 -1.65
N TYR A 100 -12.28 14.84 -1.40
CA TYR A 100 -11.40 13.71 -1.73
C TYR A 100 -10.90 13.08 -0.42
N ALA A 101 -10.38 11.85 -0.47
CA ALA A 101 -9.78 11.18 0.69
C ALA A 101 -8.64 12.02 1.31
N GLY A 102 -7.83 12.65 0.46
CA GLY A 102 -6.70 13.51 0.84
C GLY A 102 -6.63 14.78 0.01
N THR A 103 -6.15 15.86 0.63
CA THR A 103 -5.83 17.10 -0.07
C THR A 103 -4.57 17.70 0.54
N VAL A 104 -3.66 18.13 -0.32
CA VAL A 104 -2.47 18.91 0.02
C VAL A 104 -2.64 20.32 -0.53
N PRO A 105 -2.45 21.37 0.30
CA PRO A 105 -2.79 22.73 -0.06
C PRO A 105 -1.93 23.26 -1.21
N ALA A 106 -2.52 24.05 -2.10
CA ALA A 106 -1.79 24.76 -3.14
C ALA A 106 -0.80 25.79 -2.57
N VAL A 107 0.23 26.14 -3.35
CA VAL A 107 1.07 27.32 -3.12
C VAL A 107 0.92 28.29 -4.30
N PRO A 108 -0.13 29.15 -4.30
CA PRO A 108 -0.50 29.95 -5.47
C PRO A 108 0.60 30.91 -5.96
N ARG A 109 1.40 31.47 -5.05
CA ARG A 109 2.50 32.39 -5.42
C ARG A 109 3.62 31.68 -6.18
N LEU A 110 3.69 30.35 -6.09
CA LEU A 110 4.64 29.51 -6.81
C LEU A 110 3.97 28.69 -7.92
N CYS A 111 2.70 28.95 -8.20
CA CYS A 111 1.91 28.18 -9.15
C CYS A 111 1.94 26.67 -8.88
N ILE A 112 2.19 26.24 -7.64
CA ILE A 112 2.04 24.85 -7.23
C ILE A 112 0.53 24.64 -7.04
N PRO A 113 -0.11 23.80 -7.87
CA PRO A 113 -1.53 23.52 -7.71
C PRO A 113 -1.77 22.75 -6.41
N LYS A 114 -3.03 22.70 -6.00
CA LYS A 114 -3.46 21.79 -4.94
C LYS A 114 -3.19 20.35 -5.44
N LEU A 115 -2.80 19.45 -4.55
CA LEU A 115 -2.79 18.01 -4.87
C LEU A 115 -4.01 17.36 -4.22
N THR A 116 -4.71 16.55 -4.98
CA THR A 116 -5.82 15.71 -4.54
C THR A 116 -5.43 14.25 -4.62
N LEU A 117 -5.89 13.48 -3.64
CA LEU A 117 -5.70 12.04 -3.63
C LEU A 117 -7.04 11.40 -3.27
N ASP A 118 -7.48 10.42 -4.04
CA ASP A 118 -8.77 9.79 -3.80
C ASP A 118 -8.76 8.27 -3.90
N ASP A 119 -9.70 7.69 -3.17
CA ASP A 119 -9.77 6.27 -2.95
C ASP A 119 -10.18 5.47 -4.18
N SER A 120 -9.77 4.21 -4.10
CA SER A 120 -9.90 3.16 -5.10
C SER A 120 -9.49 1.81 -4.43
N PRO A 121 -9.41 0.65 -5.11
CA PRO A 121 -8.99 0.45 -6.50
C PRO A 121 -10.10 0.15 -7.53
N ALA A 122 -11.35 -0.10 -7.11
CA ALA A 122 -12.38 -0.64 -8.02
C ALA A 122 -13.15 0.42 -8.84
N GLY A 123 -12.52 1.56 -9.10
CA GLY A 123 -13.14 2.80 -9.56
C GLY A 123 -12.98 3.91 -8.52
N VAL A 124 -13.57 5.07 -8.81
CA VAL A 124 -13.49 6.25 -7.92
C VAL A 124 -14.29 6.00 -6.64
N GLY A 125 -13.61 6.03 -5.50
CA GLY A 125 -14.15 5.77 -4.17
C GLY A 125 -14.82 6.99 -3.52
N HIS A 126 -14.71 7.06 -2.19
CA HIS A 126 -15.19 8.16 -1.35
C HIS A 126 -16.67 8.56 -1.58
N GLN A 127 -17.51 7.59 -1.95
CA GLN A 127 -18.96 7.76 -2.20
C GLN A 127 -19.28 8.77 -3.33
N MET A 128 -18.35 9.00 -4.24
CA MET A 128 -18.65 9.80 -5.44
C MET A 128 -19.67 9.07 -6.34
N THR A 129 -20.52 9.85 -7.02
CA THR A 129 -21.56 9.34 -7.95
C THR A 129 -21.21 9.70 -9.39
N GLY A 130 -21.86 9.16 -10.42
CA GLY A 130 -21.48 9.45 -11.81
C GLY A 130 -20.22 8.72 -12.26
N VAL A 131 -19.87 7.62 -11.60
CA VAL A 131 -18.64 6.83 -11.77
C VAL A 131 -18.99 5.38 -12.08
N THR A 132 -18.03 4.63 -12.61
CA THR A 132 -18.18 3.21 -12.93
C THR A 132 -17.73 2.38 -11.73
N GLN A 133 -18.62 1.53 -11.20
CA GLN A 133 -18.25 0.48 -10.25
C GLN A 133 -17.73 -0.72 -11.04
N LEU A 134 -16.40 -0.84 -11.14
CA LEU A 134 -15.75 -1.99 -11.75
C LEU A 134 -15.90 -3.24 -10.86
N PRO A 135 -15.71 -4.45 -11.40
CA PRO A 135 -15.54 -5.63 -10.59
C PRO A 135 -14.36 -5.48 -9.61
N ALA A 136 -14.39 -6.16 -8.47
CA ALA A 136 -13.29 -6.14 -7.52
C ALA A 136 -11.96 -6.58 -8.18
N PRO A 137 -10.80 -6.07 -7.73
CA PRO A 137 -9.49 -6.42 -8.29
C PRO A 137 -9.20 -7.92 -8.37
N VAL A 138 -9.68 -8.73 -7.42
CA VAL A 138 -9.55 -10.19 -7.49
C VAL A 138 -10.22 -10.77 -8.75
N ALA A 139 -11.32 -10.17 -9.22
CA ALA A 139 -11.98 -10.54 -10.47
C ALA A 139 -11.14 -10.15 -11.69
N ASP A 140 -10.49 -8.98 -11.67
CA ASP A 140 -9.56 -8.56 -12.72
C ASP A 140 -8.34 -9.50 -12.79
N ALA A 141 -7.77 -9.88 -11.64
CA ALA A 141 -6.72 -10.89 -11.58
C ALA A 141 -7.19 -12.24 -12.11
N ALA A 142 -8.43 -12.64 -11.81
CA ALA A 142 -9.02 -13.87 -12.31
C ALA A 142 -9.18 -13.90 -13.84
N THR A 143 -9.09 -12.76 -14.53
CA THR A 143 -9.05 -12.71 -15.99
C THR A 143 -7.74 -13.28 -16.56
N TRP A 144 -6.64 -13.19 -15.80
CA TRP A 144 -5.26 -13.48 -16.23
C TRP A 144 -4.91 -12.80 -17.56
N ASP A 145 -5.38 -11.57 -17.76
CA ASP A 145 -5.20 -10.80 -18.99
C ASP A 145 -4.66 -9.40 -18.67
N SER A 146 -3.34 -9.23 -18.78
CA SER A 146 -2.68 -7.93 -18.61
C SER A 146 -3.21 -6.86 -19.59
N GLY A 147 -3.76 -7.25 -20.74
CA GLY A 147 -4.38 -6.30 -21.67
C GLY A 147 -5.72 -5.77 -21.18
N LEU A 148 -6.47 -6.59 -20.42
CA LEU A 148 -7.72 -6.19 -19.79
C LEU A 148 -7.46 -5.41 -18.49
N ALA A 149 -6.50 -5.84 -17.67
CA ALA A 149 -6.04 -5.09 -16.48
C ALA A 149 -5.57 -3.67 -16.84
N ARG A 150 -4.90 -3.50 -17.99
CA ARG A 150 -4.55 -2.17 -18.48
C ARG A 150 -5.77 -1.32 -18.84
N GLN A 151 -6.82 -1.93 -19.39
CA GLN A 151 -8.08 -1.23 -19.67
C GLN A 151 -8.83 -0.90 -18.39
N TYR A 152 -8.76 -1.77 -17.38
CA TYR A 152 -9.27 -1.54 -16.03
C TYR A 152 -8.65 -0.27 -15.44
N GLY A 153 -7.31 -0.21 -15.38
CA GLY A 153 -6.60 0.98 -14.91
C GLY A 153 -6.86 2.24 -15.74
N GLN A 154 -7.07 2.11 -17.06
CA GLN A 154 -7.48 3.24 -17.90
C GLN A 154 -8.85 3.80 -17.52
N VAL A 155 -9.80 2.96 -17.10
CA VAL A 155 -11.10 3.42 -16.59
C VAL A 155 -10.90 4.17 -15.28
N VAL A 156 -10.22 3.55 -14.31
CA VAL A 156 -9.94 4.17 -13.00
C VAL A 156 -9.26 5.52 -13.19
N GLY A 157 -8.12 5.56 -13.87
CA GLY A 157 -7.37 6.80 -14.08
C GLY A 157 -8.09 7.85 -14.94
N SER A 158 -8.98 7.45 -15.86
CA SER A 158 -9.74 8.44 -16.64
C SER A 158 -10.87 9.07 -15.82
N GLU A 159 -11.48 8.28 -14.92
CA GLU A 159 -12.55 8.74 -14.07
C GLU A 159 -12.03 9.58 -12.89
N GLN A 160 -10.94 9.17 -12.23
CA GLN A 160 -10.24 9.96 -11.21
C GLN A 160 -9.86 11.35 -11.77
N TRP A 161 -9.17 11.38 -12.91
CA TRP A 161 -8.82 12.62 -13.61
C TRP A 161 -10.06 13.46 -13.98
N GLY A 162 -11.13 12.81 -14.43
CA GLY A 162 -12.41 13.45 -14.75
C GLY A 162 -13.14 14.02 -13.52
N LYS A 163 -12.87 13.48 -12.33
CA LYS A 163 -13.33 13.97 -11.03
C LYS A 163 -12.46 15.06 -10.46
N GLY A 164 -11.37 15.41 -11.14
CA GLY A 164 -10.43 16.41 -10.65
C GLY A 164 -9.51 15.88 -9.56
N ASP A 165 -9.37 14.55 -9.44
CA ASP A 165 -8.33 13.92 -8.63
C ASP A 165 -6.97 14.01 -9.35
N ASP A 166 -5.88 13.94 -8.58
CA ASP A 166 -4.51 13.95 -9.13
C ASP A 166 -3.73 12.66 -8.82
N VAL A 167 -4.09 11.93 -7.76
CA VAL A 167 -3.43 10.71 -7.30
C VAL A 167 -4.47 9.64 -6.93
N ASP A 168 -4.63 8.67 -7.82
CA ASP A 168 -5.37 7.44 -7.53
C ASP A 168 -4.68 6.64 -6.42
N LEU A 169 -5.38 6.39 -5.31
CA LEU A 169 -4.90 5.58 -4.19
C LEU A 169 -4.95 4.08 -4.50
N GLY A 170 -4.39 3.65 -5.63
CA GLY A 170 -4.38 2.26 -6.08
C GLY A 170 -3.29 1.96 -7.11
N PRO A 171 -3.13 0.68 -7.51
CA PRO A 171 -3.89 -0.48 -7.02
C PRO A 171 -3.30 -1.11 -5.74
N THR A 172 -4.05 -2.06 -5.15
CA THR A 172 -3.62 -2.88 -4.00
C THR A 172 -2.98 -4.19 -4.46
N VAL A 173 -1.70 -4.42 -4.14
CA VAL A 173 -0.93 -5.61 -4.55
C VAL A 173 -0.45 -6.49 -3.39
N ASN A 174 -1.04 -6.36 -2.21
CA ASN A 174 -0.73 -7.21 -1.06
C ASN A 174 -1.09 -8.69 -1.35
N ILE A 175 -0.24 -9.62 -0.91
CA ILE A 175 -0.49 -11.05 -1.11
C ILE A 175 -1.66 -11.52 -0.24
N VAL A 176 -2.61 -12.24 -0.83
CA VAL A 176 -3.62 -12.99 -0.06
C VAL A 176 -2.93 -14.18 0.61
N ARG A 177 -2.41 -13.91 1.82
CA ARG A 177 -1.72 -14.92 2.65
C ARG A 177 -2.70 -15.94 3.21
N ASP A 178 -3.85 -15.46 3.67
CA ASP A 178 -4.93 -16.25 4.23
C ASP A 178 -6.25 -15.72 3.64
N PRO A 179 -7.18 -16.61 3.23
CA PRO A 179 -8.44 -16.20 2.63
C PRO A 179 -9.35 -15.40 3.57
N ARG A 180 -9.13 -15.40 4.89
CA ARG A 180 -9.92 -14.61 5.85
C ARG A 180 -9.61 -13.12 5.84
N TRP A 181 -8.56 -12.68 5.15
CA TRP A 181 -8.16 -11.29 5.15
C TRP A 181 -9.29 -10.40 4.60
N GLY A 182 -9.71 -9.41 5.39
CA GLY A 182 -10.87 -8.55 5.08
C GLY A 182 -10.76 -7.75 3.78
N ARG A 183 -9.55 -7.58 3.23
CA ARG A 183 -9.30 -6.90 1.95
C ARG A 183 -8.76 -7.83 0.87
N ALA A 184 -8.95 -9.15 1.01
CA ALA A 184 -8.53 -10.11 -0.01
C ALA A 184 -9.13 -9.80 -1.39
N PHE A 185 -10.41 -9.40 -1.43
CA PHE A 185 -11.11 -8.96 -2.65
C PHE A 185 -10.43 -7.77 -3.36
N GLU A 186 -9.75 -6.93 -2.59
CA GLU A 186 -9.14 -5.69 -3.04
C GLU A 186 -7.78 -5.93 -3.71
N SER A 187 -7.21 -7.14 -3.59
CA SER A 187 -5.94 -7.47 -4.22
C SER A 187 -6.04 -8.54 -5.31
N TYR A 188 -4.90 -8.86 -5.91
CA TYR A 188 -4.82 -9.72 -7.09
C TYR A 188 -4.53 -11.19 -6.78
N GLY A 189 -4.57 -11.59 -5.50
CA GLY A 189 -4.50 -12.99 -5.08
C GLY A 189 -3.23 -13.41 -4.34
N GLU A 190 -2.94 -14.71 -4.34
CA GLU A 190 -1.94 -15.33 -3.45
C GLU A 190 -0.54 -15.48 -4.06
N ASP A 191 -0.37 -15.16 -5.35
CA ASP A 191 0.88 -15.36 -6.08
C ASP A 191 1.54 -14.02 -6.45
N PRO A 192 2.81 -13.78 -6.04
CA PRO A 192 3.48 -12.51 -6.30
C PRO A 192 3.77 -12.25 -7.78
N TYR A 193 3.91 -13.30 -8.60
CA TYR A 193 4.13 -13.11 -10.04
C TYR A 193 2.85 -12.66 -10.73
N LEU A 194 1.71 -13.31 -10.43
CA LEU A 194 0.40 -12.88 -10.95
C LEU A 194 0.08 -11.45 -10.50
N ALA A 195 0.16 -11.18 -9.19
CA ALA A 195 -0.14 -9.87 -8.63
C ALA A 195 0.76 -8.77 -9.21
N GLY A 196 2.05 -9.04 -9.37
CA GLY A 196 3.00 -8.11 -9.98
C GLY A 196 2.68 -7.81 -11.45
N ARG A 197 2.25 -8.81 -12.23
CA ARG A 197 1.94 -8.64 -13.67
C ARG A 197 0.63 -7.92 -13.92
N ILE A 198 -0.41 -8.22 -13.13
CA ILE A 198 -1.69 -7.52 -13.21
C ILE A 198 -1.53 -6.09 -12.69
N GLY A 199 -0.91 -5.88 -11.53
CA GLY A 199 -0.65 -4.55 -10.99
C GLY A 199 0.25 -3.67 -11.88
N THR A 200 1.22 -4.26 -12.59
CA THR A 200 2.04 -3.51 -13.57
C THR A 200 1.15 -2.97 -14.69
N ALA A 201 0.25 -3.81 -15.21
CA ALA A 201 -0.64 -3.41 -16.29
C ALA A 201 -1.68 -2.38 -15.85
N ASP A 202 -2.21 -2.50 -14.64
CA ASP A 202 -3.16 -1.55 -14.05
C ASP A 202 -2.50 -0.17 -13.86
N VAL A 203 -1.33 -0.11 -13.22
CA VAL A 203 -0.55 1.14 -13.07
C VAL A 203 -0.21 1.78 -14.42
N ASP A 204 0.19 0.98 -15.42
CA ASP A 204 0.41 1.48 -16.79
C ASP A 204 -0.89 2.01 -17.44
N GLY A 205 -2.04 1.49 -17.03
CA GLY A 205 -3.36 1.95 -17.44
C GLY A 205 -3.73 3.30 -16.84
N ILE A 206 -3.65 3.40 -15.50
CA ILE A 206 -3.92 4.62 -14.71
C ILE A 206 -3.01 5.75 -15.18
N GLN A 207 -1.69 5.54 -15.15
CA GLN A 207 -0.73 6.59 -15.50
C GLN A 207 -0.78 7.01 -16.97
N GLY A 208 -1.32 6.14 -17.83
CA GLY A 208 -1.54 6.43 -19.24
C GLY A 208 -2.62 7.50 -19.49
N THR A 209 -3.47 7.82 -18.50
CA THR A 209 -4.54 8.84 -18.63
C THR A 209 -4.07 10.23 -18.22
N GLY A 210 -2.94 10.33 -17.51
CA GLY A 210 -2.46 11.54 -16.86
C GLY A 210 -2.60 11.51 -15.34
N GLU A 211 -3.34 10.53 -14.79
CA GLU A 211 -3.51 10.32 -13.35
C GLU A 211 -2.26 9.70 -12.71
N MET A 212 -1.87 10.10 -11.50
CA MET A 212 -0.79 9.42 -10.78
C MET A 212 -1.32 8.16 -10.08
N ALA A 213 -0.67 7.02 -10.27
CA ALA A 213 -0.98 5.82 -9.49
C ALA A 213 -0.19 5.80 -8.16
N GLN A 214 -0.84 5.42 -7.07
CA GLN A 214 -0.25 5.17 -5.77
C GLN A 214 -0.37 3.70 -5.34
N LEU A 215 0.64 2.91 -5.69
CA LEU A 215 0.71 1.49 -5.40
C LEU A 215 0.67 1.21 -3.88
N LYS A 216 -0.24 0.34 -3.42
CA LYS A 216 -0.45 0.09 -1.99
C LYS A 216 -0.56 -1.41 -1.62
N HIS A 217 -0.34 -1.81 -0.38
CA HIS A 217 0.23 -1.06 0.76
C HIS A 217 1.61 -1.64 1.08
N TRP A 218 2.63 -0.80 0.99
CA TRP A 218 4.05 -1.13 1.16
C TRP A 218 4.43 -1.21 2.66
N ALA A 219 4.60 -2.37 3.27
CA ALA A 219 4.47 -3.73 2.75
C ALA A 219 3.96 -4.67 3.87
N VAL A 220 3.73 -5.95 3.54
CA VAL A 220 3.38 -7.02 4.52
C VAL A 220 2.07 -6.75 5.27
N TYR A 221 1.14 -6.06 4.61
CA TYR A 221 -0.20 -5.82 5.12
C TYR A 221 -1.19 -6.86 4.59
N ASN A 222 -1.40 -7.92 5.38
CA ASN A 222 -2.12 -9.12 4.94
C ASN A 222 -3.17 -9.61 5.96
N GLN A 223 -3.50 -8.77 6.94
CA GLN A 223 -4.61 -8.94 7.89
C GLN A 223 -5.08 -7.55 8.36
N GLU A 224 -6.37 -7.41 8.69
CA GLU A 224 -6.91 -6.15 9.26
C GLU A 224 -6.85 -6.13 10.79
N ALA A 225 -6.84 -7.30 11.43
CA ALA A 225 -6.86 -7.44 12.88
C ALA A 225 -5.65 -6.73 13.54
N ASN A 226 -5.95 -5.82 14.47
CA ASN A 226 -4.96 -5.00 15.20
C ASN A 226 -4.07 -4.12 14.32
N ARG A 227 -4.47 -3.84 13.06
CA ARG A 227 -3.72 -2.96 12.16
C ARG A 227 -3.39 -1.62 12.83
N ASN A 228 -2.29 -1.02 12.39
CA ASN A 228 -1.82 0.29 12.86
C ASN A 228 -1.42 0.31 14.35
N ASN A 229 -1.09 -0.86 14.90
CA ASN A 229 -0.61 -1.05 16.25
C ASN A 229 0.52 -2.09 16.24
N SER A 230 1.48 -1.94 17.15
CA SER A 230 2.52 -2.93 17.44
C SER A 230 2.00 -4.32 17.85
N ASP A 231 0.69 -4.47 18.09
CA ASP A 231 0.06 -5.77 18.31
C ASP A 231 -0.16 -6.57 17.00
N ASP A 232 0.08 -5.96 15.83
CA ASP A 232 0.14 -6.56 14.50
C ASP A 232 1.59 -6.58 13.96
N ASP A 233 2.52 -7.09 14.77
CA ASP A 233 3.93 -7.25 14.38
C ASP A 233 4.14 -8.56 13.60
N ALA A 234 4.27 -8.46 12.28
CA ALA A 234 4.59 -9.56 11.39
C ALA A 234 6.05 -10.00 11.59
N ILE A 235 6.22 -11.21 12.12
CA ILE A 235 7.53 -11.85 12.31
C ILE A 235 7.81 -12.72 11.10
N ILE A 236 8.76 -12.26 10.27
CA ILE A 236 9.01 -12.81 8.93
C ILE A 236 10.50 -12.90 8.63
N ASP A 237 10.92 -14.00 8.01
CA ASP A 237 12.29 -14.18 7.52
C ASP A 237 12.54 -13.29 6.30
N GLN A 238 13.76 -12.73 6.20
CA GLN A 238 14.09 -11.76 5.15
C GLN A 238 13.96 -12.35 3.74
N ARG A 239 14.30 -13.63 3.57
CA ARG A 239 14.08 -14.36 2.31
C ARG A 239 12.61 -14.39 1.91
N VAL A 240 11.73 -14.67 2.86
CA VAL A 240 10.29 -14.77 2.62
C VAL A 240 9.72 -13.40 2.27
N GLU A 241 10.16 -12.36 2.97
CA GLU A 241 9.81 -10.98 2.67
C GLU A 241 10.17 -10.61 1.22
N GLN A 242 11.42 -10.88 0.79
CA GLN A 242 11.90 -10.59 -0.57
C GLN A 242 11.20 -11.40 -1.67
N GLU A 243 10.98 -12.71 -1.46
CA GLU A 243 10.44 -13.61 -2.48
C GLU A 243 8.91 -13.58 -2.60
N ILE A 244 8.19 -13.26 -1.52
CA ILE A 244 6.73 -13.30 -1.49
C ILE A 244 6.11 -11.90 -1.38
N TYR A 245 6.54 -11.08 -0.42
CA TYR A 245 5.78 -9.88 -0.03
C TYR A 245 6.29 -8.58 -0.66
N LEU A 246 7.53 -8.56 -1.14
CA LEU A 246 8.12 -7.43 -1.86
C LEU A 246 8.22 -7.68 -3.37
N SER A 247 8.22 -8.94 -3.82
CA SER A 247 8.48 -9.28 -5.23
C SER A 247 7.48 -8.67 -6.22
N GLN A 248 6.21 -8.59 -5.84
CA GLN A 248 5.16 -8.00 -6.66
C GLN A 248 5.28 -6.47 -6.73
N PHE A 249 5.66 -5.82 -5.63
CA PHE A 249 6.02 -4.40 -5.65
C PHE A 249 7.27 -4.15 -6.50
N GLU A 250 8.31 -5.00 -6.41
CA GLU A 250 9.52 -4.90 -7.23
C GLU A 250 9.15 -4.90 -8.72
N ALA A 251 8.25 -5.81 -9.11
CA ALA A 251 7.79 -5.92 -10.49
C ALA A 251 7.14 -4.62 -10.97
N VAL A 252 6.17 -4.08 -10.22
CA VAL A 252 5.46 -2.84 -10.58
C VAL A 252 6.39 -1.63 -10.57
N VAL A 253 7.23 -1.49 -9.54
CA VAL A 253 8.19 -0.38 -9.41
C VAL A 253 9.18 -0.34 -10.58
N LYS A 254 9.69 -1.50 -11.01
CA LYS A 254 10.68 -1.59 -12.08
C LYS A 254 10.10 -1.53 -13.49
N GLN A 255 8.83 -1.92 -13.66
CA GLN A 255 8.22 -2.03 -14.99
C GLN A 255 7.26 -0.89 -15.32
N ALA A 256 6.42 -0.47 -14.36
CA ALA A 256 5.40 0.57 -14.56
C ALA A 256 5.76 1.92 -13.92
N HIS A 257 6.75 1.95 -13.01
CA HIS A 257 7.22 3.18 -12.36
C HIS A 257 6.07 4.01 -11.76
N PRO A 258 5.35 3.49 -10.75
CA PRO A 258 4.25 4.21 -10.11
C PRO A 258 4.75 5.57 -9.59
N ALA A 259 3.93 6.61 -9.70
CA ALA A 259 4.27 7.96 -9.26
C ALA A 259 4.44 8.02 -7.73
N SER A 260 3.63 7.23 -7.02
CA SER A 260 3.64 7.13 -5.57
C SER A 260 3.52 5.68 -5.07
N LEU A 261 3.94 5.45 -3.83
CA LEU A 261 3.61 4.26 -3.05
C LEU A 261 2.89 4.70 -1.76
N MET A 262 1.98 3.88 -1.24
CA MET A 262 1.42 4.05 0.11
C MET A 262 2.09 3.09 1.08
N CYS A 263 2.77 3.57 2.12
CA CYS A 263 3.31 2.69 3.15
C CYS A 263 2.20 2.20 4.10
N SER A 264 2.25 0.93 4.48
CA SER A 264 1.18 0.23 5.19
C SER A 264 1.10 0.53 6.68
N TYR A 265 -0.01 0.11 7.28
CA TYR A 265 -0.21 0.07 8.74
C TYR A 265 0.64 -0.96 9.50
N SER A 266 1.21 -1.95 8.82
CA SER A 266 1.85 -3.10 9.48
C SER A 266 3.12 -2.75 10.25
N PHE A 267 3.36 -3.51 11.31
CA PHE A 267 4.68 -3.63 11.92
C PHE A 267 5.38 -4.86 11.35
N ILE A 268 6.65 -4.73 10.98
CA ILE A 268 7.46 -5.78 10.37
C ILE A 268 8.69 -5.96 11.23
N ASN A 269 8.86 -7.13 11.84
CA ASN A 269 9.98 -7.44 12.72
C ASN A 269 10.26 -6.35 13.77
N GLY A 270 9.21 -5.73 14.30
CA GLY A 270 9.22 -4.69 15.32
C GLY A 270 9.34 -3.25 14.81
N GLN A 271 9.35 -3.01 13.49
CA GLN A 271 9.38 -1.67 12.89
C GLN A 271 8.06 -1.34 12.19
N PRO A 272 7.45 -0.16 12.41
CA PRO A 272 6.33 0.27 11.57
C PRO A 272 6.78 0.51 10.14
N ALA A 273 6.04 0.00 9.15
CA ALA A 273 6.45 -0.03 7.74
C ALA A 273 6.82 1.36 7.19
N CYS A 274 6.05 2.39 7.54
CA CYS A 274 6.29 3.78 7.12
C CYS A 274 7.60 4.41 7.63
N GLN A 275 8.28 3.78 8.58
CA GLN A 275 9.56 4.23 9.13
C GLN A 275 10.61 3.13 9.21
N ASP A 276 10.40 1.99 8.54
CA ASP A 276 11.34 0.88 8.54
C ASP A 276 12.49 1.17 7.56
N PRO A 277 13.74 1.37 8.04
CA PRO A 277 14.87 1.69 7.17
C PRO A 277 15.23 0.56 6.20
N TYR A 278 14.89 -0.71 6.51
CA TYR A 278 15.17 -1.82 5.63
C TYR A 278 14.32 -1.75 4.37
N ILE A 279 12.99 -1.76 4.49
CA ILE A 279 12.13 -1.70 3.31
C ILE A 279 12.16 -0.32 2.66
N MET A 280 12.12 0.77 3.44
CA MET A 280 11.96 2.12 2.90
C MET A 280 13.24 2.67 2.26
N LYS A 281 14.43 2.40 2.82
CA LYS A 281 15.69 2.94 2.29
C LYS A 281 16.48 1.88 1.56
N GLN A 282 16.82 0.79 2.24
CA GLN A 282 17.71 -0.21 1.67
C GLN A 282 17.07 -0.90 0.46
N VAL A 283 15.84 -1.41 0.58
CA VAL A 283 15.19 -2.12 -0.54
C VAL A 283 14.65 -1.13 -1.58
N LEU A 284 13.73 -0.25 -1.18
CA LEU A 284 13.02 0.60 -2.13
C LEU A 284 13.94 1.63 -2.83
N ARG A 285 14.84 2.28 -2.10
CA ARG A 285 15.69 3.36 -2.64
C ARG A 285 17.04 2.86 -3.11
N ASP A 286 17.80 2.18 -2.27
CA ASP A 286 19.19 1.80 -2.59
C ASP A 286 19.26 0.63 -3.59
N GLN A 287 18.42 -0.40 -3.41
CA GLN A 287 18.42 -1.58 -4.29
C GLN A 287 17.58 -1.39 -5.55
N TRP A 288 16.38 -0.78 -5.44
CA TRP A 288 15.47 -0.64 -6.58
C TRP A 288 15.59 0.71 -7.29
N GLY A 289 16.16 1.72 -6.63
CA GLY A 289 16.33 3.05 -7.24
C GLY A 289 15.02 3.82 -7.39
N TYR A 290 13.97 3.50 -6.62
CA TYR A 290 12.66 4.14 -6.76
C TYR A 290 12.76 5.66 -6.53
N GLN A 291 12.19 6.45 -7.45
CA GLN A 291 12.29 7.92 -7.45
C GLN A 291 10.97 8.64 -7.10
N GLY A 292 9.84 7.92 -7.07
CA GLY A 292 8.54 8.51 -6.73
C GLY A 292 8.40 8.82 -5.24
N PHE A 293 7.29 9.41 -4.84
CA PHE A 293 7.04 9.73 -3.43
C PHE A 293 6.38 8.56 -2.69
N VAL A 294 6.43 8.60 -1.36
CA VAL A 294 5.73 7.65 -0.48
C VAL A 294 4.83 8.41 0.47
N THR A 295 3.55 8.07 0.47
CA THR A 295 2.54 8.60 1.38
C THR A 295 2.30 7.58 2.50
N SER A 296 2.00 8.02 3.72
CA SER A 296 1.46 7.12 4.73
C SER A 296 0.06 6.64 4.34
N ASP A 297 -0.30 5.42 4.72
CA ASP A 297 -1.72 5.12 4.90
C ASP A 297 -2.31 6.07 5.99
N TRP A 298 -3.63 6.20 6.04
CA TRP A 298 -4.35 7.19 6.83
C TRP A 298 -4.15 6.98 8.34
N GLY A 299 -3.20 7.73 8.92
CA GLY A 299 -2.81 7.61 10.33
C GLY A 299 -1.74 6.54 10.60
N ALA A 300 -1.08 6.01 9.57
CA ALA A 300 0.04 5.05 9.70
C ALA A 300 1.38 5.68 10.12
N THR A 301 1.42 7.00 10.27
CA THR A 301 2.63 7.68 10.75
C THR A 301 2.74 7.52 12.27
N HIS A 302 3.87 6.99 12.74
CA HIS A 302 4.12 6.75 14.17
C HIS A 302 5.20 7.64 14.78
N SER A 303 5.93 8.39 13.96
CA SER A 303 6.96 9.31 14.43
C SER A 303 7.23 10.45 13.44
N THR A 304 7.79 11.55 13.95
CA THR A 304 8.24 12.67 13.12
C THR A 304 9.61 12.37 12.50
N VAL A 305 10.63 12.15 13.33
CA VAL A 305 12.03 12.06 12.86
C VAL A 305 12.31 10.75 12.14
N ALA A 306 11.92 9.59 12.70
CA ALA A 306 12.27 8.31 12.08
C ALA A 306 11.57 8.11 10.73
N SER A 307 10.31 8.53 10.59
CA SER A 307 9.60 8.51 9.30
C SER A 307 10.28 9.43 8.28
N ALA A 308 10.73 10.63 8.69
CA ALA A 308 11.45 11.55 7.80
C ALA A 308 12.81 10.98 7.36
N ASP A 309 13.55 10.38 8.29
CA ASP A 309 14.84 9.72 8.03
C ASP A 309 14.71 8.48 7.14
N ALA A 310 13.57 7.79 7.23
CA ALA A 310 13.17 6.66 6.39
C ALA A 310 12.71 7.09 4.98
N ARG A 311 12.57 8.40 4.73
CA ARG A 311 12.10 8.97 3.45
C ARG A 311 10.63 8.71 3.14
N MET A 312 9.77 8.68 4.16
CA MET A 312 8.33 8.86 3.97
C MET A 312 8.08 10.32 3.58
N ASN A 313 7.47 10.58 2.43
CA ASN A 313 7.34 11.92 1.88
C ASN A 313 6.13 12.66 2.46
N MET A 314 4.99 11.99 2.58
CA MET A 314 3.72 12.65 2.87
C MET A 314 2.93 11.95 3.98
N GLU A 315 2.54 12.68 5.01
CA GLU A 315 1.63 12.20 6.08
C GLU A 315 0.17 12.41 5.68
N MET A 316 -0.66 11.38 5.82
CA MET A 316 -2.11 11.47 5.67
C MET A 316 -2.85 11.04 6.95
N PRO A 317 -4.04 11.61 7.24
CA PRO A 317 -4.74 12.66 6.48
C PRO A 317 -4.33 14.10 6.86
N SER A 318 -3.47 14.24 7.87
CA SER A 318 -3.20 15.51 8.55
C SER A 318 -1.71 15.70 8.79
N GLY A 319 -1.29 16.87 9.28
CA GLY A 319 0.09 17.12 9.74
C GLY A 319 0.30 16.83 11.23
N SER A 320 -0.17 15.69 11.75
CA SER A 320 -0.01 15.36 13.17
C SER A 320 1.44 15.09 13.57
N TYR A 321 2.28 14.65 12.64
CA TYR A 321 3.72 14.47 12.81
C TYR A 321 4.54 15.40 11.90
N TYR A 322 4.06 15.67 10.68
CA TYR A 322 4.72 16.43 9.61
C TYR A 322 4.30 17.90 9.55
N GLY A 323 3.33 18.32 10.36
CA GLY A 323 3.02 19.72 10.60
C GLY A 323 3.92 20.33 11.70
N ALA A 324 3.31 20.79 12.79
CA ALA A 324 4.03 21.48 13.86
C ALA A 324 5.18 20.65 14.50
N PRO A 325 5.07 19.33 14.71
CA PRO A 325 6.18 18.55 15.27
C PRO A 325 7.39 18.47 14.33
N LEU A 326 7.20 18.34 13.01
CA LEU A 326 8.30 18.37 12.05
C LEU A 326 8.90 19.75 11.93
N GLN A 327 8.08 20.81 11.98
CA GLN A 327 8.57 22.18 12.10
C GLN A 327 9.47 22.34 13.34
N GLN A 328 9.07 21.76 14.48
CA GLN A 328 9.87 21.76 15.70
C GLN A 328 11.14 20.89 15.59
N ALA A 329 11.06 19.73 14.92
CA ALA A 329 12.22 18.88 14.66
C ALA A 329 13.25 19.59 13.77
N VAL A 330 12.79 20.35 12.77
CA VAL A 330 13.63 21.24 11.96
C VAL A 330 14.21 22.38 12.79
N ALA A 331 13.38 23.07 13.57
CA ALA A 331 13.83 24.15 14.45
C ALA A 331 14.83 23.70 15.53
N SER A 332 14.77 22.43 15.93
CA SER A 332 15.68 21.82 16.91
C SER A 332 16.87 21.07 16.28
N GLY A 333 16.99 21.06 14.95
CA GLY A 333 18.08 20.41 14.21
C GLY A 333 18.02 18.89 14.19
N GLN A 334 16.93 18.27 14.62
CA GLN A 334 16.71 16.82 14.54
C GLN A 334 16.44 16.35 13.12
N VAL A 335 15.82 17.21 12.31
CA VAL A 335 15.61 17.00 10.86
C VAL A 335 16.21 18.19 10.12
N SER A 336 17.07 17.95 9.13
CA SER A 336 17.69 19.03 8.36
C SER A 336 16.71 19.64 7.35
N LEU A 337 16.90 20.91 6.97
CA LEU A 337 16.13 21.50 5.86
C LEU A 337 16.39 20.75 4.54
N SER A 338 17.59 20.22 4.32
CA SER A 338 17.87 19.34 3.17
C SER A 338 17.07 18.04 3.22
N THR A 339 16.80 17.49 4.41
CA THR A 339 15.89 16.36 4.55
C THR A 339 14.49 16.75 4.09
N ILE A 340 13.98 17.92 4.51
CA ILE A 340 12.69 18.44 4.04
C ILE A 340 12.69 18.62 2.52
N ASP A 341 13.76 19.15 1.94
CA ASP A 341 13.92 19.29 0.48
C ASP A 341 13.88 17.94 -0.24
N ASP A 342 14.57 16.94 0.31
CA ASP A 342 14.55 15.57 -0.20
C ASP A 342 13.16 14.92 -0.09
N LEU A 343 12.34 15.31 0.90
CA LEU A 343 10.96 14.83 1.05
C LEU A 343 10.01 15.51 0.06
N VAL A 344 10.13 16.83 -0.16
CA VAL A 344 9.27 17.59 -1.09
C VAL A 344 9.61 17.30 -2.55
N ARG A 345 10.90 17.08 -2.87
CA ARG A 345 11.38 16.94 -4.25
C ARG A 345 10.67 15.84 -5.05
N PRO A 346 10.48 14.60 -4.55
CA PRO A 346 9.73 13.57 -5.28
C PRO A 346 8.28 13.95 -5.58
N ILE A 347 7.61 14.67 -4.68
CA ILE A 347 6.24 15.16 -4.87
C ILE A 347 6.22 16.16 -6.04
N LEU A 348 7.03 17.22 -5.97
CA LEU A 348 7.11 18.20 -7.07
C LEU A 348 7.56 17.57 -8.39
N THR A 349 8.46 16.58 -8.34
CA THR A 349 8.92 15.85 -9.52
C THR A 349 7.75 15.13 -10.19
N ALA A 350 6.93 14.42 -9.41
CA ALA A 350 5.74 13.74 -9.91
C ALA A 350 4.74 14.77 -10.49
N MET A 351 4.44 15.85 -9.77
CA MET A 351 3.55 16.92 -10.26
C MET A 351 4.01 17.52 -11.61
N PHE A 352 5.32 17.66 -11.84
CA PHE A 352 5.85 18.10 -13.14
C PHE A 352 5.80 17.01 -14.22
N GLN A 353 6.06 15.75 -13.86
CA GLN A 353 6.01 14.60 -14.78
C GLN A 353 4.58 14.36 -15.29
N TYR A 354 3.59 14.55 -14.41
CA TYR A 354 2.16 14.44 -14.70
C TYR A 354 1.51 15.77 -15.07
N HIS A 355 2.33 16.76 -15.44
CA HIS A 355 1.88 18.01 -16.06
C HIS A 355 0.92 18.88 -15.23
N LEU A 356 0.78 18.69 -13.93
CA LEU A 356 -0.16 19.44 -13.09
C LEU A 356 0.09 20.95 -13.09
N PHE A 357 1.33 21.39 -13.25
CA PHE A 357 1.67 22.81 -13.39
C PHE A 357 1.15 23.46 -14.68
N THR A 358 0.96 22.66 -15.74
CA THR A 358 0.67 23.15 -17.11
C THR A 358 -0.69 22.74 -17.64
N ALA A 359 -1.22 21.62 -17.15
CA ALA A 359 -2.45 20.99 -17.57
C ALA A 359 -3.06 20.21 -16.39
N PRO A 360 -3.38 20.88 -15.26
CA PRO A 360 -4.07 20.20 -14.17
C PRO A 360 -5.44 19.68 -14.62
N PRO A 361 -5.98 18.64 -13.95
CA PRO A 361 -7.31 18.14 -14.27
C PRO A 361 -8.36 19.25 -14.12
N THR A 362 -9.30 19.32 -15.07
CA THR A 362 -10.38 20.31 -15.06
C THR A 362 -11.70 19.74 -14.54
N GLY A 363 -11.66 18.50 -14.04
CA GLY A 363 -12.78 17.78 -13.48
C GLY A 363 -13.29 18.37 -12.16
N THR A 364 -14.37 17.80 -11.65
CA THR A 364 -14.93 18.13 -10.34
C THR A 364 -15.54 16.89 -9.68
N PRO A 365 -15.65 16.81 -8.35
CA PRO A 365 -16.28 15.68 -7.66
C PRO A 365 -17.71 15.37 -8.13
N ASP A 366 -18.45 16.40 -8.59
CA ASP A 366 -19.82 16.25 -9.10
C ASP A 366 -19.91 15.88 -10.60
N ALA A 367 -18.78 15.73 -11.30
CA ALA A 367 -18.78 15.44 -12.73
C ALA A 367 -19.26 14.02 -13.01
N VAL A 368 -20.10 13.81 -14.04
CA VAL A 368 -20.41 12.47 -14.53
C VAL A 368 -19.31 12.05 -15.49
N VAL A 369 -18.52 11.07 -15.09
CA VAL A 369 -17.31 10.61 -15.78
C VAL A 369 -17.47 9.20 -16.35
N THR A 370 -18.45 8.44 -15.84
CA THR A 370 -18.82 7.15 -16.42
C THR A 370 -19.25 7.27 -17.88
N THR A 371 -18.86 6.30 -18.69
CA THR A 371 -19.22 6.22 -20.11
C THR A 371 -19.69 4.81 -20.47
N PRO A 372 -20.45 4.64 -21.58
CA PRO A 372 -20.77 3.30 -22.09
C PRO A 372 -19.53 2.45 -22.38
N GLY A 373 -18.39 3.07 -22.69
CA GLY A 373 -17.11 2.37 -22.88
C GLY A 373 -16.57 1.82 -21.57
N HIS A 374 -16.66 2.59 -20.48
CA HIS A 374 -16.22 2.15 -19.15
C HIS A 374 -17.12 1.03 -18.62
N ALA A 375 -18.45 1.16 -18.76
CA ALA A 375 -19.39 0.09 -18.45
C ALA A 375 -19.12 -1.19 -19.27
N ALA A 376 -18.74 -1.07 -20.54
CA ALA A 376 -18.35 -2.22 -21.35
C ALA A 376 -17.06 -2.91 -20.85
N VAL A 377 -16.09 -2.15 -20.32
CA VAL A 377 -14.91 -2.72 -19.64
C VAL A 377 -15.31 -3.41 -18.35
N ALA A 378 -16.16 -2.79 -17.51
CA ALA A 378 -16.69 -3.39 -16.29
C ALA A 378 -17.36 -4.74 -16.56
N ARG A 379 -18.26 -4.78 -17.55
CA ARG A 379 -18.90 -6.01 -18.03
C ARG A 379 -17.88 -7.03 -18.50
N LYS A 380 -16.89 -6.61 -19.30
CA LYS A 380 -15.89 -7.52 -19.87
C LYS A 380 -15.02 -8.15 -18.79
N VAL A 381 -14.65 -7.39 -17.76
CA VAL A 381 -13.91 -7.89 -16.59
C VAL A 381 -14.78 -8.87 -15.80
N ALA A 382 -16.06 -8.58 -15.57
CA ALA A 382 -16.97 -9.51 -14.90
C ALA A 382 -17.15 -10.82 -15.70
N GLU A 383 -17.30 -10.73 -17.02
CA GLU A 383 -17.43 -11.89 -17.92
C GLU A 383 -16.15 -12.76 -17.95
N ASP A 384 -14.98 -12.14 -18.04
CA ASP A 384 -13.70 -12.85 -18.17
C ASP A 384 -13.06 -13.24 -16.84
N GLY A 385 -13.45 -12.60 -15.74
CA GLY A 385 -12.99 -12.86 -14.37
C GLY A 385 -13.85 -13.87 -13.63
N THR A 386 -15.13 -14.02 -14.00
CA THR A 386 -15.99 -15.07 -13.43
C THR A 386 -15.43 -16.45 -13.75
N VAL A 387 -15.22 -17.26 -12.72
CA VAL A 387 -14.63 -18.60 -12.82
C VAL A 387 -15.71 -19.67 -12.77
N LEU A 388 -15.78 -20.52 -13.80
CA LEU A 388 -16.63 -21.71 -13.76
C LEU A 388 -15.92 -22.81 -12.96
N LEU A 389 -16.37 -23.06 -11.73
CA LEU A 389 -15.74 -24.03 -10.83
C LEU A 389 -16.24 -25.46 -11.07
N LYS A 390 -17.53 -25.60 -11.37
CA LYS A 390 -18.18 -26.90 -11.60
C LYS A 390 -19.18 -26.81 -12.75
N ASN A 391 -19.24 -27.86 -13.57
CA ASN A 391 -20.26 -28.02 -14.61
C ASN A 391 -20.49 -29.51 -14.91
N ASP A 392 -21.49 -30.10 -14.26
CA ASP A 392 -21.81 -31.52 -14.35
C ASP A 392 -22.88 -31.81 -15.39
N GLY A 393 -22.69 -32.87 -16.17
CA GLY A 393 -23.72 -33.42 -17.07
C GLY A 393 -24.11 -32.51 -18.24
N GLY A 394 -23.31 -31.48 -18.55
CA GLY A 394 -23.63 -30.49 -19.58
C GLY A 394 -24.76 -29.55 -19.16
N MET A 395 -24.89 -29.28 -17.86
CA MET A 395 -25.88 -28.33 -17.31
C MET A 395 -25.73 -26.94 -17.92
N LEU A 396 -24.50 -26.46 -18.02
CA LEU A 396 -24.17 -25.17 -18.61
C LEU A 396 -23.46 -25.34 -19.97
N PRO A 397 -23.69 -24.44 -20.95
CA PRO A 397 -24.62 -23.30 -20.88
C PRO A 397 -26.10 -23.71 -20.99
N LEU A 398 -26.97 -22.92 -20.37
CA LEU A 398 -28.42 -23.03 -20.45
C LEU A 398 -28.92 -22.78 -21.88
N ALA A 399 -29.93 -23.53 -22.29
CA ALA A 399 -30.55 -23.34 -23.61
C ALA A 399 -31.63 -22.25 -23.58
N ARG A 400 -31.53 -21.29 -24.50
CA ARG A 400 -32.57 -20.27 -24.71
C ARG A 400 -33.84 -20.84 -25.35
N ASP A 401 -34.98 -20.22 -25.06
CA ASP A 401 -36.26 -20.38 -25.76
C ASP A 401 -36.84 -21.81 -25.83
N LYS A 402 -36.48 -22.71 -24.91
CA LYS A 402 -36.92 -24.12 -24.95
C LYS A 402 -38.30 -24.43 -24.36
N LYS A 403 -39.15 -23.42 -24.07
CA LYS A 403 -40.34 -23.57 -23.20
C LYS A 403 -39.94 -24.12 -21.82
N SER A 404 -38.99 -23.44 -21.18
CA SER A 404 -38.45 -23.81 -19.87
C SER A 404 -38.85 -22.82 -18.78
N SER A 405 -38.63 -23.19 -17.53
CA SER A 405 -38.75 -22.30 -16.36
C SER A 405 -37.43 -22.21 -15.58
N ILE A 406 -37.06 -20.99 -15.17
CA ILE A 406 -35.86 -20.69 -14.38
C ILE A 406 -36.28 -20.00 -13.09
N ALA A 407 -35.92 -20.60 -11.96
CA ALA A 407 -35.98 -19.98 -10.64
C ALA A 407 -34.67 -19.25 -10.37
N VAL A 408 -34.72 -17.92 -10.28
CA VAL A 408 -33.62 -17.10 -9.79
C VAL A 408 -33.82 -16.89 -8.29
N ILE A 409 -32.87 -17.36 -7.49
CA ILE A 409 -33.00 -17.46 -6.03
C ILE A 409 -31.80 -16.77 -5.37
N GLY A 410 -32.00 -16.20 -4.19
CA GLY A 410 -30.96 -15.51 -3.41
C GLY A 410 -31.22 -14.00 -3.39
N ARG A 411 -31.12 -13.36 -2.22
CA ARG A 411 -31.27 -11.90 -2.09
C ARG A 411 -30.36 -11.13 -3.03
N ASP A 412 -29.16 -11.65 -3.26
CA ASP A 412 -28.17 -11.04 -4.15
C ASP A 412 -28.54 -11.10 -5.63
N ALA A 413 -29.53 -11.90 -6.01
CA ALA A 413 -30.03 -11.88 -7.38
C ALA A 413 -30.98 -10.69 -7.66
N GLY A 414 -31.45 -10.01 -6.60
CA GLY A 414 -32.39 -8.90 -6.65
C GLY A 414 -31.73 -7.53 -6.46
N ASN A 415 -32.49 -6.57 -5.92
CA ASN A 415 -32.01 -5.19 -5.70
C ASN A 415 -30.94 -5.07 -4.59
N ALA A 416 -30.68 -6.16 -3.88
CA ALA A 416 -29.70 -6.23 -2.80
C ALA A 416 -28.43 -6.98 -3.23
N ALA A 417 -28.19 -7.11 -4.54
CA ALA A 417 -26.98 -7.68 -5.12
C ALA A 417 -25.72 -7.12 -4.45
N LEU A 418 -24.91 -8.00 -3.88
CA LEU A 418 -23.59 -7.63 -3.39
C LEU A 418 -22.61 -7.56 -4.58
N THR A 419 -22.29 -6.34 -5.00
CA THR A 419 -21.47 -6.07 -6.20
C THR A 419 -20.12 -5.41 -5.90
N SER A 420 -19.85 -5.07 -4.64
CA SER A 420 -18.61 -4.45 -4.17
C SER A 420 -18.31 -4.88 -2.74
N GLY A 421 -17.02 -4.96 -2.38
CA GLY A 421 -16.58 -5.04 -0.99
C GLY A 421 -16.70 -3.68 -0.27
N GLY A 422 -16.38 -3.67 1.01
CA GLY A 422 -16.42 -2.48 1.88
C GLY A 422 -15.11 -1.70 1.98
N GLY A 423 -15.12 -0.62 2.76
CA GLY A 423 -13.92 0.18 3.04
C GLY A 423 -13.61 1.24 1.99
N SER A 424 -12.34 1.66 1.94
CA SER A 424 -11.82 2.61 0.94
C SER A 424 -12.06 2.17 -0.51
N ALA A 425 -12.04 0.87 -0.77
CA ALA A 425 -12.29 0.30 -2.10
C ALA A 425 -13.75 0.41 -2.59
N ALA A 426 -14.70 0.78 -1.72
CA ALA A 426 -16.11 0.78 -2.07
C ALA A 426 -16.46 1.92 -3.03
N VAL A 427 -17.02 1.56 -4.19
CA VAL A 427 -17.49 2.50 -5.21
C VAL A 427 -19.01 2.51 -5.24
N ALA A 428 -19.62 3.69 -5.30
CA ALA A 428 -21.07 3.81 -5.39
C ALA A 428 -21.53 3.71 -6.86
N ALA A 429 -22.15 2.59 -7.24
CA ALA A 429 -22.74 2.45 -8.56
C ALA A 429 -24.02 3.32 -8.70
N ASP A 430 -24.11 4.11 -9.78
CA ASP A 430 -25.34 4.85 -10.11
C ASP A 430 -26.53 3.93 -10.43
N SER A 431 -26.23 2.76 -10.99
CA SER A 431 -27.19 1.72 -11.29
C SER A 431 -26.50 0.37 -11.40
N VAL A 432 -27.15 -0.68 -10.91
CA VAL A 432 -26.71 -2.07 -11.06
C VAL A 432 -27.74 -2.82 -11.89
N VAL A 433 -27.29 -3.57 -12.90
CA VAL A 433 -28.13 -4.57 -13.56
C VAL A 433 -28.18 -5.80 -12.68
N THR A 434 -29.32 -6.06 -12.04
CA THR A 434 -29.40 -7.19 -11.10
C THR A 434 -29.34 -8.53 -11.86
N PRO A 435 -28.85 -9.61 -11.24
CA PRO A 435 -28.84 -10.93 -11.86
C PRO A 435 -30.20 -11.39 -12.38
N TYR A 436 -31.27 -11.16 -11.62
CA TYR A 436 -32.63 -11.45 -12.09
C TYR A 436 -32.98 -10.67 -13.36
N GLN A 437 -32.64 -9.37 -13.45
CA GLN A 437 -32.92 -8.54 -14.62
C GLN A 437 -32.16 -9.06 -15.85
N GLY A 438 -30.86 -9.30 -15.73
CA GLY A 438 -30.03 -9.79 -16.85
C GLY A 438 -30.43 -11.18 -17.34
N ILE A 439 -30.73 -12.10 -16.42
CA ILE A 439 -31.21 -13.46 -16.75
C ILE A 439 -32.59 -13.38 -17.43
N ALA A 440 -33.52 -12.60 -16.89
CA ALA A 440 -34.86 -12.45 -17.47
C ALA A 440 -34.81 -11.83 -18.88
N ALA A 441 -33.92 -10.85 -19.11
CA ALA A 441 -33.69 -10.26 -20.43
C ALA A 441 -33.10 -11.27 -21.43
N SER A 442 -32.26 -12.19 -20.96
CA SER A 442 -31.49 -13.12 -21.80
C SER A 442 -32.17 -14.47 -22.06
N ALA A 443 -33.13 -14.90 -21.24
CA ALA A 443 -33.69 -16.26 -21.30
C ALA A 443 -34.55 -16.58 -22.54
N GLY A 444 -35.01 -15.54 -23.24
CA GLY A 444 -35.87 -15.64 -24.42
C GLY A 444 -37.37 -15.65 -24.09
N LYS A 445 -38.21 -15.36 -25.09
CA LYS A 445 -39.66 -15.13 -24.93
C LYS A 445 -40.45 -16.35 -24.49
N ASN A 446 -39.93 -17.55 -24.71
CA ASN A 446 -40.59 -18.80 -24.35
C ASN A 446 -40.15 -19.33 -22.97
N THR A 447 -39.23 -18.65 -22.28
CA THR A 447 -38.74 -19.07 -20.96
C THR A 447 -39.42 -18.25 -19.87
N VAL A 448 -39.95 -18.91 -18.84
CA VAL A 448 -40.51 -18.23 -17.67
C VAL A 448 -39.40 -18.05 -16.65
N VAL A 449 -39.06 -16.81 -16.31
CA VAL A 449 -38.08 -16.48 -15.26
C VAL A 449 -38.82 -15.88 -14.09
N GLN A 450 -38.58 -16.40 -12.89
CA GLN A 450 -39.19 -15.93 -11.66
C GLN A 450 -38.12 -15.78 -10.58
N TYR A 451 -38.38 -14.89 -9.62
CA TYR A 451 -37.47 -14.55 -8.55
C TYR A 451 -38.04 -14.88 -7.18
N ALA A 452 -37.21 -15.40 -6.27
CA ALA A 452 -37.48 -15.45 -4.84
C ALA A 452 -36.20 -15.12 -4.07
N ALA A 453 -36.27 -14.24 -3.07
CA ALA A 453 -35.08 -13.88 -2.28
C ALA A 453 -34.47 -15.12 -1.59
N GLY A 454 -35.29 -16.01 -1.03
CA GLY A 454 -34.78 -17.23 -0.40
C GLY A 454 -34.27 -17.04 1.02
N ASP A 455 -33.86 -15.84 1.40
CA ASP A 455 -33.39 -15.45 2.73
C ASP A 455 -33.99 -14.09 3.15
N SER A 456 -33.67 -13.64 4.37
CA SER A 456 -33.96 -12.28 4.87
C SER A 456 -32.68 -11.68 5.43
N PRO A 457 -32.50 -10.34 5.40
CA PRO A 457 -31.22 -9.66 5.68
C PRO A 457 -30.52 -10.13 6.97
N ASP A 458 -31.30 -10.44 8.01
CA ASP A 458 -30.77 -10.88 9.29
C ASP A 458 -31.13 -12.35 9.59
N GLY A 459 -31.93 -13.02 8.76
CA GLY A 459 -32.60 -14.29 9.10
C GLY A 459 -33.89 -14.12 9.92
N ALA A 460 -34.34 -12.88 10.13
CA ALA A 460 -35.58 -12.54 10.83
C ALA A 460 -36.79 -13.20 10.16
N LEU A 461 -37.65 -13.83 10.98
CA LEU A 461 -38.97 -14.30 10.57
C LEU A 461 -39.97 -13.14 10.60
N PRO A 462 -41.13 -13.25 9.93
CA PRO A 462 -42.15 -12.22 10.00
C PRO A 462 -42.51 -11.86 11.46
N THR A 463 -42.57 -10.55 11.75
CA THR A 463 -42.85 -10.01 13.09
C THR A 463 -44.05 -10.68 13.74
N LEU A 464 -43.89 -11.09 14.99
CA LEU A 464 -44.93 -11.79 15.74
C LEU A 464 -46.14 -10.86 15.95
N PRO A 465 -47.34 -11.17 15.43
CA PRO A 465 -48.47 -10.25 15.46
C PRO A 465 -48.97 -9.96 16.88
N ALA A 466 -49.19 -8.68 17.19
CA ALA A 466 -49.77 -8.23 18.47
C ALA A 466 -51.08 -8.96 18.82
N SER A 467 -51.88 -9.30 17.80
CA SER A 467 -53.19 -9.96 17.96
C SER A 467 -53.17 -11.30 18.69
N VAL A 468 -52.02 -11.99 18.75
CA VAL A 468 -51.86 -13.25 19.49
C VAL A 468 -51.20 -13.04 20.86
N LEU A 469 -50.83 -11.80 21.20
CA LEU A 469 -50.17 -11.43 22.44
C LEU A 469 -51.11 -10.66 23.38
N LYS A 470 -50.94 -10.91 24.68
CA LYS A 470 -51.55 -10.12 25.74
C LYS A 470 -50.48 -9.66 26.73
N PRO A 471 -50.42 -8.37 27.09
CA PRO A 471 -49.41 -7.86 28.01
C PRO A 471 -49.62 -8.43 29.42
N SER A 472 -48.54 -8.62 30.17
CA SER A 472 -48.61 -9.15 31.54
C SER A 472 -49.28 -8.16 32.52
N SER A 473 -49.35 -6.88 32.16
CA SER A 473 -50.07 -5.84 32.90
C SER A 473 -50.84 -4.88 31.97
N GLY A 474 -51.94 -4.31 32.45
CA GLY A 474 -52.77 -3.36 31.68
C GLY A 474 -53.77 -4.01 30.72
N THR A 475 -54.24 -3.25 29.74
CA THR A 475 -55.23 -3.68 28.72
C THR A 475 -54.68 -3.44 27.31
N GLY A 476 -55.08 -4.26 26.33
CA GLY A 476 -54.62 -4.15 24.94
C GLY A 476 -53.98 -5.44 24.44
N ALA A 477 -53.34 -5.36 23.27
CA ALA A 477 -52.56 -6.42 22.65
C ALA A 477 -51.05 -6.15 22.87
N GLY A 478 -50.19 -7.17 22.72
CA GLY A 478 -48.73 -7.00 22.81
C GLY A 478 -48.08 -7.45 24.14
N LEU A 479 -46.94 -6.86 24.53
CA LEU A 479 -46.13 -7.23 25.69
C LEU A 479 -45.92 -6.06 26.67
N THR A 480 -45.71 -6.35 27.95
CA THR A 480 -45.26 -5.35 28.94
C THR A 480 -43.74 -5.35 29.01
N GLY A 481 -43.11 -4.25 28.58
CA GLY A 481 -41.68 -4.01 28.71
C GLY A 481 -41.31 -3.24 29.97
N THR A 482 -40.47 -3.82 30.81
CA THR A 482 -39.89 -3.20 32.01
C THR A 482 -38.40 -2.94 31.78
N TYR A 483 -37.99 -1.68 31.91
CA TYR A 483 -36.62 -1.22 31.59
C TYR A 483 -35.83 -0.97 32.87
N TYR A 484 -34.55 -1.35 32.87
CA TYR A 484 -33.63 -1.27 34.01
C TYR A 484 -32.36 -0.52 33.63
N LYS A 485 -31.68 0.02 34.64
CA LYS A 485 -30.34 0.58 34.48
C LYS A 485 -29.30 -0.54 34.50
N GLY A 486 -28.35 -0.51 33.56
CA GLY A 486 -27.34 -1.56 33.40
C GLY A 486 -27.86 -2.80 32.66
N MET A 487 -26.96 -3.72 32.34
CA MET A 487 -27.21 -4.88 31.46
C MET A 487 -27.80 -6.11 32.17
N THR A 488 -28.05 -6.04 33.48
CA THR A 488 -28.30 -7.23 34.31
C THR A 488 -29.78 -7.44 34.69
N LEU A 489 -30.72 -6.71 34.10
CA LEU A 489 -32.17 -6.82 34.38
C LEU A 489 -32.51 -6.71 35.87
N SER A 490 -31.81 -5.82 36.58
CA SER A 490 -31.85 -5.76 38.05
C SER A 490 -31.95 -4.33 38.57
N GLY A 491 -32.44 -4.18 39.80
CA GLY A 491 -32.66 -2.88 40.44
C GLY A 491 -34.09 -2.36 40.21
N ASP A 492 -34.32 -1.11 40.59
CA ASP A 492 -35.62 -0.46 40.41
C ASP A 492 -35.87 -0.17 38.91
N PRO A 493 -37.07 -0.47 38.37
CA PRO A 493 -37.40 -0.14 37.00
C PRO A 493 -37.31 1.36 36.69
N LEU A 494 -36.65 1.71 35.59
CA LEU A 494 -36.61 3.07 35.05
C LEU A 494 -37.95 3.49 34.45
N THR A 495 -38.63 2.55 33.81
CA THR A 495 -40.00 2.71 33.30
C THR A 495 -40.61 1.35 32.99
N THR A 496 -41.93 1.31 32.88
CA THR A 496 -42.69 0.13 32.42
C THR A 496 -43.78 0.59 31.47
N ARG A 497 -43.87 -0.03 30.30
CA ARG A 497 -44.86 0.31 29.27
C ARG A 497 -45.27 -0.92 28.47
N ASN A 498 -46.49 -0.88 27.93
CA ASN A 498 -46.91 -1.88 26.96
C ASN A 498 -46.43 -1.48 25.57
N THR A 499 -46.08 -2.49 24.77
CA THR A 499 -45.77 -2.35 23.34
C THR A 499 -46.59 -3.34 22.55
N ASP A 500 -47.05 -2.92 21.37
CA ASP A 500 -47.86 -3.76 20.50
C ASP A 500 -47.03 -4.88 19.86
N LEU A 501 -45.81 -4.57 19.41
CA LEU A 501 -44.86 -5.49 18.77
C LEU A 501 -43.44 -5.26 19.32
N LEU A 502 -42.54 -6.23 19.13
CA LEU A 502 -41.10 -6.02 19.25
C LEU A 502 -40.52 -6.04 17.84
N ASP A 503 -40.31 -4.85 17.30
CA ASP A 503 -39.73 -4.58 15.99
C ASP A 503 -39.10 -3.19 16.12
N TYR A 504 -37.93 -3.17 16.77
CA TYR A 504 -37.26 -1.95 17.19
C TYR A 504 -35.90 -1.86 16.55
N ASP A 505 -35.68 -0.76 15.82
CA ASP A 505 -34.38 -0.21 15.53
C ASP A 505 -34.31 1.17 16.16
N TRP A 506 -33.62 1.26 17.29
CA TRP A 506 -33.38 2.52 17.97
C TRP A 506 -32.12 3.21 17.46
N ASN A 507 -31.25 2.51 16.72
CA ASN A 507 -30.00 3.00 16.16
C ASN A 507 -29.20 3.90 17.13
N GLY A 508 -28.94 3.38 18.34
CA GLY A 508 -28.22 4.09 19.40
C GLY A 508 -29.03 5.15 20.17
N SER A 509 -30.30 5.39 19.82
CA SER A 509 -31.19 6.28 20.56
C SER A 509 -31.78 5.60 21.81
N PRO A 510 -32.08 6.36 22.88
CA PRO A 510 -32.72 5.79 24.07
C PRO A 510 -34.15 5.31 23.76
N PRO A 511 -34.57 4.13 24.25
CA PRO A 511 -35.90 3.59 23.96
C PRO A 511 -37.03 4.38 24.63
N ALA A 512 -36.72 5.16 25.68
CA ALA A 512 -37.64 6.06 26.36
C ALA A 512 -36.87 7.20 27.06
N PRO A 513 -37.48 8.36 27.35
CA PRO A 513 -36.79 9.50 27.96
C PRO A 513 -36.08 9.23 29.31
N SER A 514 -36.53 8.21 30.07
CA SER A 514 -35.94 7.82 31.35
C SER A 514 -34.90 6.70 31.26
N VAL A 515 -34.65 6.19 30.06
CA VAL A 515 -33.68 5.11 29.78
C VAL A 515 -32.47 5.73 29.07
N PRO A 516 -31.22 5.41 29.45
CA PRO A 516 -30.05 5.91 28.73
C PRO A 516 -29.95 5.31 27.31
N ALA A 517 -29.14 5.92 26.45
CA ALA A 517 -28.86 5.43 25.10
C ALA A 517 -28.14 4.06 25.11
N SER A 518 -27.28 3.85 26.11
CA SER A 518 -26.46 2.66 26.26
C SER A 518 -26.43 2.19 27.72
N GLN A 519 -25.91 1.00 27.99
CA GLN A 519 -25.87 0.37 29.32
C GLN A 519 -27.25 0.27 30.01
N TRP A 520 -28.22 -0.31 29.31
CA TRP A 520 -29.56 -0.57 29.83
C TRP A 520 -30.03 -1.98 29.47
N SER A 521 -31.11 -2.42 30.11
CA SER A 521 -31.73 -3.72 29.79
C SER A 521 -33.25 -3.65 29.91
N ALA A 522 -33.95 -4.52 29.20
CA ALA A 522 -35.39 -4.61 29.25
C ALA A 522 -35.86 -6.07 29.30
N ARG A 523 -36.94 -6.27 30.06
CA ARG A 523 -37.70 -7.53 30.10
C ARG A 523 -39.11 -7.29 29.58
N TYR A 524 -39.47 -8.00 28.51
CA TYR A 524 -40.80 -7.97 27.90
C TYR A 524 -41.56 -9.24 28.29
N THR A 525 -42.72 -9.10 28.92
CA THR A 525 -43.51 -10.25 29.40
C THR A 525 -44.97 -10.18 28.97
N GLY A 526 -45.56 -11.34 28.74
CA GLY A 526 -46.97 -11.46 28.38
C GLY A 526 -47.44 -12.91 28.26
N THR A 527 -48.55 -13.08 27.56
CA THR A 527 -49.11 -14.38 27.20
C THR A 527 -49.30 -14.46 25.69
N LEU A 528 -48.80 -15.52 25.07
CA LEU A 528 -49.00 -15.87 23.68
C LEU A 528 -50.16 -16.87 23.56
N THR A 529 -51.13 -16.62 22.69
CA THR A 529 -52.21 -17.57 22.37
C THR A 529 -52.01 -18.11 20.94
N PRO A 530 -51.52 -19.35 20.78
CA PRO A 530 -51.22 -19.93 19.48
C PRO A 530 -52.50 -20.13 18.64
N PRO A 531 -52.55 -19.71 17.37
CA PRO A 531 -53.73 -19.90 16.51
C PRO A 531 -53.87 -21.34 15.98
N THR A 532 -52.79 -22.11 15.89
CA THR A 532 -52.76 -23.47 15.33
C THR A 532 -51.94 -24.40 16.24
N THR A 533 -52.17 -25.72 16.12
CA THR A 533 -51.42 -26.73 16.87
C THR A 533 -50.25 -27.21 16.02
N GLY A 534 -49.05 -27.26 16.61
CA GLY A 534 -47.85 -27.80 15.96
C GLY A 534 -46.57 -27.12 16.42
N THR A 535 -45.49 -27.34 15.69
CA THR A 535 -44.18 -26.73 15.96
C THR A 535 -44.10 -25.32 15.38
N TYR A 536 -43.86 -24.36 16.25
CA TYR A 536 -43.58 -22.96 15.94
C TYR A 536 -42.08 -22.74 15.91
N THR A 537 -41.60 -21.96 14.95
CA THR A 537 -40.24 -21.41 14.94
C THR A 537 -40.33 -19.94 15.34
N PHE A 538 -39.48 -19.48 16.25
CA PHE A 538 -39.32 -18.09 16.63
C PHE A 538 -37.97 -17.58 16.18
N SER A 539 -37.87 -16.29 15.91
CA SER A 539 -36.60 -15.59 15.70
C SER A 539 -36.50 -14.40 16.65
N VAL A 540 -35.30 -14.15 17.16
CA VAL A 540 -34.96 -12.88 17.83
C VAL A 540 -33.75 -12.28 17.15
N THR A 541 -33.91 -11.09 16.59
CA THR A 541 -32.81 -10.29 16.05
C THR A 541 -32.45 -9.25 17.09
N SER A 542 -31.19 -9.19 17.50
CA SER A 542 -30.73 -8.20 18.47
C SER A 542 -29.33 -7.70 18.15
N ASP A 543 -29.05 -6.44 18.53
CA ASP A 543 -27.70 -5.90 18.74
C ASP A 543 -27.42 -5.99 20.24
N ASP A 544 -26.27 -6.54 20.64
CA ASP A 544 -26.00 -7.03 21.99
C ASP A 544 -26.92 -8.20 22.41
N GLY A 545 -27.14 -8.39 23.71
CA GLY A 545 -27.64 -9.65 24.24
C GLY A 545 -29.15 -9.79 24.31
N SER A 546 -29.67 -10.94 23.88
CA SER A 546 -31.10 -11.27 23.97
C SER A 546 -31.40 -12.72 24.35
N ARG A 547 -32.57 -12.98 24.93
CA ARG A 547 -33.08 -14.33 25.25
C ARG A 547 -34.59 -14.40 25.04
N LEU A 548 -35.10 -15.54 24.56
CA LEU A 548 -36.54 -15.82 24.45
C LEU A 548 -36.91 -17.08 25.24
N SER A 549 -37.93 -16.96 26.09
CA SER A 549 -38.56 -18.08 26.79
C SER A 549 -40.05 -18.19 26.48
N ILE A 550 -40.51 -19.41 26.22
CA ILE A 550 -41.93 -19.75 26.02
C ILE A 550 -42.33 -20.79 27.09
N ASP A 551 -43.39 -20.51 27.84
CA ASP A 551 -43.86 -21.33 28.97
C ASP A 551 -42.76 -21.65 30.01
N GLY A 552 -41.86 -20.68 30.24
CA GLY A 552 -40.70 -20.84 31.14
C GLY A 552 -39.55 -21.66 30.58
N HIS A 553 -39.65 -22.14 29.34
CA HIS A 553 -38.56 -22.82 28.62
C HIS A 553 -37.82 -21.84 27.71
N GLN A 554 -36.55 -21.60 27.99
CA GLN A 554 -35.69 -20.78 27.13
C GLN A 554 -35.40 -21.52 25.82
N ILE A 555 -35.77 -20.92 24.69
CA ILE A 555 -35.59 -21.50 23.35
C ILE A 555 -34.56 -20.76 22.50
N ILE A 556 -34.18 -19.54 22.89
CA ILE A 556 -33.09 -18.75 22.28
C ILE A 556 -32.23 -18.16 23.40
N ASP A 557 -30.90 -18.27 23.25
CA ASP A 557 -29.91 -17.67 24.15
C ASP A 557 -28.78 -16.99 23.38
N ASN A 558 -28.92 -15.68 23.21
CA ASN A 558 -27.93 -14.82 22.57
C ASN A 558 -27.33 -13.83 23.57
N TRP A 559 -27.08 -14.24 24.82
CA TRP A 559 -26.70 -13.30 25.90
C TRP A 559 -25.21 -12.90 25.88
N ARG A 560 -24.77 -12.19 24.84
CA ARG A 560 -23.40 -11.69 24.61
C ARG A 560 -23.39 -10.38 23.82
N ASP A 561 -22.29 -9.64 23.90
CA ASP A 561 -22.06 -8.43 23.09
C ASP A 561 -21.74 -8.84 21.65
N GLN A 562 -22.42 -8.22 20.67
CA GLN A 562 -22.38 -8.62 19.27
C GLN A 562 -23.19 -7.63 18.40
N GLY A 563 -22.86 -7.52 17.11
CA GLY A 563 -23.66 -6.75 16.14
C GLY A 563 -25.06 -7.32 15.91
N GLY A 564 -25.87 -6.72 15.05
CA GLY A 564 -27.19 -7.26 14.70
C GLY A 564 -27.13 -8.70 14.17
N THR A 565 -27.65 -9.67 14.94
CA THR A 565 -27.72 -11.09 14.56
C THR A 565 -29.09 -11.66 14.91
N THR A 566 -29.60 -12.56 14.07
CA THR A 566 -30.80 -13.34 14.38
C THR A 566 -30.47 -14.75 14.86
N GLU A 567 -31.07 -15.12 15.98
CA GLU A 567 -31.11 -16.50 16.46
C GLU A 567 -32.53 -17.07 16.31
N THR A 568 -32.64 -18.38 16.10
CA THR A 568 -33.94 -19.07 15.98
C THR A 568 -34.10 -20.19 17.00
N GLY A 569 -35.34 -20.44 17.41
CA GLY A 569 -35.68 -21.51 18.35
C GLY A 569 -37.06 -22.08 18.06
N THR A 570 -37.26 -23.38 18.33
CA THR A 570 -38.54 -24.05 18.06
C THR A 570 -39.24 -24.52 19.32
N VAL A 571 -40.57 -24.47 19.34
CA VAL A 571 -41.40 -25.02 20.41
C VAL A 571 -42.71 -25.57 19.85
N THR A 572 -43.21 -26.67 20.41
CA THR A 572 -44.52 -27.22 20.01
C THR A 572 -45.61 -26.64 20.90
N LEU A 573 -46.60 -26.00 20.28
CA LEU A 573 -47.70 -25.32 20.97
C LEU A 573 -49.06 -25.89 20.55
N THR A 574 -50.05 -25.75 21.42
CA THR A 574 -51.43 -26.20 21.17
C THR A 574 -52.34 -25.00 20.90
N ALA A 575 -53.12 -25.07 19.82
CA ALA A 575 -54.04 -24.01 19.41
C ALA A 575 -54.95 -23.58 20.58
N GLY A 576 -55.11 -22.27 20.76
CA GLY A 576 -56.00 -21.66 21.75
C GLY A 576 -55.56 -21.83 23.21
N THR A 577 -54.43 -22.49 23.49
CA THR A 577 -53.90 -22.65 24.85
C THR A 577 -52.90 -21.53 25.15
N PRO A 578 -53.22 -20.56 26.03
CA PRO A 578 -52.32 -19.45 26.31
C PRO A 578 -51.07 -19.92 27.08
N VAL A 579 -49.90 -19.50 26.64
CA VAL A 579 -48.59 -19.80 27.26
C VAL A 579 -47.85 -18.50 27.61
N SER A 580 -46.98 -18.52 28.62
CA SER A 580 -46.17 -17.33 28.93
C SER A 580 -45.13 -17.10 27.83
N ILE A 581 -44.82 -15.82 27.58
CA ILE A 581 -43.73 -15.40 26.71
C ILE A 581 -42.90 -14.33 27.44
N GLU A 582 -41.58 -14.51 27.44
CA GLU A 582 -40.61 -13.58 28.01
C GLU A 582 -39.46 -13.34 27.03
N VAL A 583 -39.20 -12.07 26.72
CA VAL A 583 -38.03 -11.63 25.94
C VAL A 583 -37.18 -10.73 26.82
N ASP A 584 -35.94 -11.13 27.03
CA ASP A 584 -34.93 -10.36 27.75
C ASP A 584 -33.97 -9.74 26.74
N TYR A 585 -33.57 -8.49 26.98
CA TYR A 585 -32.64 -7.73 26.13
C TYR A 585 -31.71 -6.85 26.97
N TYR A 586 -30.47 -6.67 26.54
CA TYR A 586 -29.59 -5.61 27.04
C TYR A 586 -28.84 -4.91 25.92
N GLN A 587 -28.46 -3.66 26.17
CA GLN A 587 -27.62 -2.81 25.34
C GLN A 587 -26.38 -2.37 26.14
N ASP A 588 -25.17 -2.61 25.63
CA ASP A 588 -23.93 -2.05 26.18
C ASP A 588 -23.51 -0.76 25.47
N GLY A 589 -23.46 -0.75 24.12
CA GLY A 589 -23.19 0.43 23.30
C GLY A 589 -23.17 0.15 21.78
N GLY A 590 -23.09 1.20 20.95
CA GLY A 590 -23.14 1.06 19.48
C GLY A 590 -24.53 1.32 18.91
N GLY A 591 -24.96 0.46 17.97
CA GLY A 591 -26.35 0.42 17.50
C GLY A 591 -27.30 0.02 18.63
N SER A 592 -28.59 -0.13 18.34
CA SER A 592 -29.51 -0.79 19.29
C SER A 592 -30.74 -1.29 18.57
N LEU A 593 -30.93 -2.61 18.56
CA LEU A 593 -31.93 -3.31 17.75
C LEU A 593 -32.53 -4.48 18.54
N LEU A 594 -33.84 -4.67 18.44
CA LEU A 594 -34.57 -5.84 18.95
C LEU A 594 -35.83 -6.12 18.11
N ASP A 595 -35.85 -7.23 17.39
CA ASP A 595 -37.01 -7.76 16.66
C ASP A 595 -37.39 -9.17 17.16
N LEU A 596 -38.70 -9.46 17.21
CA LEU A 596 -39.26 -10.78 17.55
C LEU A 596 -40.17 -11.26 16.42
N GLY A 597 -39.70 -12.27 15.70
CA GLY A 597 -40.43 -12.92 14.61
C GLY A 597 -40.93 -14.33 14.97
N TRP A 598 -41.87 -14.84 14.17
CA TRP A 598 -42.29 -16.26 14.26
C TRP A 598 -42.79 -16.85 12.94
N GLN A 599 -42.82 -18.18 12.89
CA GLN A 599 -43.47 -18.97 11.85
C GLN A 599 -44.40 -20.01 12.50
N PRO A 600 -45.73 -19.85 12.38
CA PRO A 600 -46.68 -20.85 12.87
C PRO A 600 -46.73 -22.09 11.96
N PRO A 601 -47.18 -23.26 12.48
CA PRO A 601 -47.48 -24.44 11.68
C PRO A 601 -48.47 -24.10 10.56
N GLY A 602 -48.08 -24.33 9.30
CA GLY A 602 -48.88 -23.98 8.12
C GLY A 602 -49.04 -22.47 7.89
N GLY A 603 -48.21 -21.63 8.54
CA GLY A 603 -48.10 -20.20 8.29
C GLY A 603 -47.60 -19.86 6.88
N PRO A 604 -47.50 -18.56 6.54
CA PRO A 604 -46.88 -18.16 5.29
C PRO A 604 -45.50 -18.83 5.15
N SER A 605 -45.22 -19.33 3.95
CA SER A 605 -43.93 -19.94 3.62
C SER A 605 -42.81 -18.97 3.96
N THR A 606 -41.81 -19.43 4.72
CA THR A 606 -40.56 -18.68 4.93
C THR A 606 -39.92 -18.32 3.60
N PRO A 607 -39.03 -17.31 3.57
CA PRO A 607 -38.23 -17.00 2.38
C PRO A 607 -37.59 -18.26 1.76
N ILE A 608 -36.96 -19.12 2.58
CA ILE A 608 -36.37 -20.39 2.11
C ILE A 608 -37.44 -21.30 1.50
N GLN A 609 -38.60 -21.45 2.13
CA GLN A 609 -39.67 -22.31 1.61
C GLN A 609 -40.24 -21.77 0.28
N GLN A 610 -40.34 -20.44 0.13
CA GLN A 610 -40.74 -19.82 -1.14
C GLN A 610 -39.74 -20.11 -2.25
N ALA A 611 -38.43 -20.00 -1.96
CA ALA A 611 -37.38 -20.36 -2.89
C ALA A 611 -37.41 -21.86 -3.25
N VAL A 612 -37.61 -22.74 -2.26
CA VAL A 612 -37.76 -24.19 -2.46
C VAL A 612 -38.96 -24.53 -3.34
N ASP A 613 -40.11 -23.88 -3.11
CA ASP A 613 -41.33 -24.11 -3.90
C ASP A 613 -41.18 -23.60 -5.33
N LEU A 614 -40.49 -22.45 -5.50
CA LEU A 614 -40.16 -21.92 -6.82
C LEU A 614 -39.15 -22.82 -7.56
N ALA A 615 -38.11 -23.30 -6.87
CA ALA A 615 -37.14 -24.23 -7.43
C ALA A 615 -37.81 -25.54 -7.87
N ARG A 616 -38.71 -26.10 -7.05
CA ARG A 616 -39.43 -27.34 -7.35
C ARG A 616 -40.35 -27.23 -8.58
N SER A 617 -40.88 -26.03 -8.82
CA SER A 617 -41.77 -25.75 -9.96
C SER A 617 -41.03 -25.26 -11.22
N SER A 618 -39.70 -25.13 -11.13
CA SER A 618 -38.85 -24.68 -12.23
C SER A 618 -37.99 -25.81 -12.81
N ASP A 619 -37.62 -25.72 -14.09
CA ASP A 619 -36.73 -26.72 -14.71
C ASP A 619 -35.28 -26.58 -14.22
N VAL A 620 -34.88 -25.34 -13.91
CA VAL A 620 -33.55 -24.95 -13.43
C VAL A 620 -33.69 -24.00 -12.26
N ALA A 621 -32.83 -24.14 -11.26
CA ALA A 621 -32.65 -23.15 -10.19
C ALA A 621 -31.25 -22.53 -10.30
N VAL A 622 -31.17 -21.21 -10.24
CA VAL A 622 -29.93 -20.44 -10.17
C VAL A 622 -29.94 -19.71 -8.83
N VAL A 623 -29.10 -20.16 -7.90
CA VAL A 623 -29.00 -19.62 -6.53
C VAL A 623 -27.80 -18.68 -6.47
N PHE A 624 -28.01 -17.44 -6.07
CA PHE A 624 -26.98 -16.47 -5.76
C PHE A 624 -26.75 -16.49 -4.25
N ALA A 625 -25.48 -16.50 -3.85
CA ALA A 625 -25.06 -16.44 -2.45
C ALA A 625 -23.81 -15.57 -2.35
N SER A 626 -23.66 -14.87 -1.23
CA SER A 626 -22.52 -13.98 -0.99
C SER A 626 -22.01 -14.06 0.44
N ASP A 627 -20.87 -13.44 0.65
CA ASP A 627 -20.35 -13.07 1.96
C ASP A 627 -19.74 -11.66 1.83
N PHE A 628 -19.92 -10.81 2.83
CA PHE A 628 -19.44 -9.43 2.78
C PHE A 628 -18.06 -9.33 3.42
N GLU A 629 -17.10 -8.81 2.67
CA GLU A 629 -15.73 -8.52 3.09
C GLU A 629 -15.47 -7.01 3.02
N GLY A 630 -14.68 -6.48 3.95
CA GLY A 630 -14.39 -5.06 4.00
C GLY A 630 -13.18 -4.73 4.86
N GLU A 631 -12.58 -3.59 4.53
CA GLU A 631 -11.52 -2.97 5.30
C GLU A 631 -11.87 -2.82 6.80
N GLY A 632 -10.88 -3.04 7.67
CA GLY A 632 -10.97 -2.80 9.11
C GLY A 632 -11.38 -4.03 9.92
N SER A 633 -11.82 -5.11 9.29
CA SER A 633 -12.12 -6.37 9.97
C SER A 633 -11.85 -7.58 9.09
N ASP A 634 -11.20 -8.58 9.66
CA ASP A 634 -11.03 -9.88 9.03
C ASP A 634 -12.24 -10.80 9.25
N GLN A 635 -12.42 -11.76 8.34
CA GLN A 635 -13.40 -12.83 8.50
C GLN A 635 -13.02 -13.76 9.66
N GLN A 636 -14.04 -14.21 10.39
CA GLN A 636 -13.86 -15.15 11.50
C GLN A 636 -13.69 -16.60 11.02
N ASP A 637 -14.29 -16.92 9.88
CA ASP A 637 -14.20 -18.22 9.21
C ASP A 637 -14.16 -18.01 7.69
N ILE A 638 -14.16 -19.11 6.94
CA ILE A 638 -14.22 -19.15 5.47
C ILE A 638 -15.46 -19.92 4.98
N ASP A 639 -16.39 -20.21 5.88
CA ASP A 639 -17.68 -20.76 5.54
C ASP A 639 -18.61 -19.63 5.09
N LEU A 640 -19.37 -19.83 4.01
CA LEU A 640 -20.49 -18.93 3.70
C LEU A 640 -21.40 -18.79 4.94
N PRO A 641 -22.08 -17.63 5.11
CA PRO A 641 -23.07 -17.46 6.16
C PRO A 641 -24.02 -18.66 6.26
N ALA A 642 -24.33 -19.10 7.48
CA ALA A 642 -25.04 -20.35 7.70
C ALA A 642 -26.39 -20.41 6.97
N GLN A 643 -27.05 -19.26 6.81
CA GLN A 643 -28.31 -19.08 6.09
C GLN A 643 -28.16 -19.33 4.59
N GLU A 644 -27.07 -18.85 3.97
CA GLU A 644 -26.75 -19.10 2.56
C GLU A 644 -26.52 -20.58 2.30
N ASN A 645 -25.71 -21.22 3.16
CA ASN A 645 -25.49 -22.66 3.11
C ASN A 645 -26.80 -23.46 3.24
N ALA A 646 -27.70 -23.05 4.14
CA ALA A 646 -29.00 -23.69 4.32
C ALA A 646 -29.93 -23.50 3.11
N LEU A 647 -29.95 -22.30 2.51
CA LEU A 647 -30.73 -21.99 1.32
C LEU A 647 -30.29 -22.87 0.14
N ILE A 648 -28.99 -22.93 -0.15
CA ILE A 648 -28.44 -23.71 -1.25
C ILE A 648 -28.77 -25.20 -1.07
N GLN A 649 -28.57 -25.75 0.13
CA GLN A 649 -28.90 -27.15 0.42
C GLN A 649 -30.39 -27.45 0.22
N ALA A 650 -31.27 -26.57 0.71
CA ALA A 650 -32.71 -26.76 0.60
C ALA A 650 -33.19 -26.70 -0.86
N VAL A 651 -32.64 -25.76 -1.64
CA VAL A 651 -32.96 -25.60 -3.08
C VAL A 651 -32.42 -26.78 -3.89
N ALA A 652 -31.16 -27.18 -3.68
CA ALA A 652 -30.54 -28.30 -4.38
C ALA A 652 -31.27 -29.63 -4.11
N ALA A 653 -31.79 -29.81 -2.89
CA ALA A 653 -32.63 -30.96 -2.55
C ALA A 653 -33.99 -30.94 -3.26
N ALA A 654 -34.54 -29.75 -3.55
CA ALA A 654 -35.81 -29.58 -4.23
C ALA A 654 -35.70 -29.62 -5.77
N ASN A 655 -34.57 -29.17 -6.31
CA ASN A 655 -34.27 -29.17 -7.74
C ASN A 655 -32.84 -29.66 -8.01
N PRO A 656 -32.66 -30.86 -8.61
CA PRO A 656 -31.32 -31.41 -8.89
C PRO A 656 -30.59 -30.69 -10.03
N ASN A 657 -31.25 -29.78 -10.76
CA ASN A 657 -30.66 -28.91 -11.78
C ASN A 657 -30.38 -27.53 -11.18
N THR A 658 -29.66 -27.50 -10.06
CA THR A 658 -29.27 -26.26 -9.38
C THR A 658 -27.89 -25.82 -9.85
N VAL A 659 -27.77 -24.53 -10.19
CA VAL A 659 -26.51 -23.80 -10.42
C VAL A 659 -26.36 -22.78 -9.30
N VAL A 660 -25.17 -22.64 -8.74
CA VAL A 660 -24.85 -21.61 -7.75
C VAL A 660 -23.94 -20.56 -8.38
N VAL A 661 -24.18 -19.29 -8.05
CA VAL A 661 -23.31 -18.17 -8.38
C VAL A 661 -22.89 -17.53 -7.06
N LEU A 662 -21.58 -17.47 -6.82
CA LEU A 662 -21.00 -16.90 -5.62
C LEU A 662 -20.57 -15.47 -5.89
N ASN A 663 -21.05 -14.54 -5.08
CA ASN A 663 -20.55 -13.17 -5.07
C ASN A 663 -19.69 -12.97 -3.80
N THR A 664 -18.47 -13.49 -3.79
CA THR A 664 -17.57 -13.52 -2.62
C THR A 664 -16.24 -12.85 -2.91
N GLY A 665 -15.63 -12.19 -1.93
CA GLY A 665 -14.37 -11.48 -2.13
C GLY A 665 -13.11 -12.36 -2.11
N SER A 666 -13.24 -13.55 -1.54
CA SER A 666 -12.15 -14.50 -1.30
C SER A 666 -12.65 -15.95 -1.36
N ALA A 667 -11.82 -16.89 -0.95
CA ALA A 667 -12.16 -18.30 -0.97
C ALA A 667 -13.14 -18.70 0.14
N VAL A 668 -14.25 -19.33 -0.25
CA VAL A 668 -15.25 -19.91 0.67
C VAL A 668 -15.35 -21.43 0.56
N THR A 669 -15.77 -22.10 1.66
CA THR A 669 -16.09 -23.53 1.64
C THR A 669 -17.44 -23.80 0.98
N MET A 670 -17.60 -25.00 0.40
CA MET A 670 -18.82 -25.38 -0.32
C MET A 670 -19.30 -26.78 0.15
N PRO A 671 -19.86 -26.92 1.36
CA PRO A 671 -20.31 -28.22 1.88
C PRO A 671 -21.43 -28.85 1.04
N TRP A 672 -22.12 -28.07 0.22
CA TRP A 672 -23.20 -28.46 -0.69
C TRP A 672 -22.74 -28.75 -2.13
N LEU A 673 -21.44 -28.67 -2.43
CA LEU A 673 -20.91 -28.76 -3.80
C LEU A 673 -21.41 -30.00 -4.57
N ASP A 674 -21.49 -31.16 -3.91
CA ASP A 674 -21.95 -32.41 -4.53
C ASP A 674 -23.44 -32.43 -4.88
N ALA A 675 -24.25 -31.57 -4.25
CA ALA A 675 -25.69 -31.50 -4.46
C ALA A 675 -26.08 -30.65 -5.70
N VAL A 676 -25.16 -29.83 -6.22
CA VAL A 676 -25.43 -28.89 -7.33
C VAL A 676 -24.72 -29.31 -8.62
N LYS A 677 -25.20 -28.81 -9.76
CA LYS A 677 -24.69 -29.13 -11.10
C LYS A 677 -23.74 -28.10 -11.67
N GLY A 678 -23.87 -26.85 -11.28
CA GLY A 678 -22.97 -25.79 -11.74
C GLY A 678 -22.58 -24.88 -10.58
N VAL A 679 -21.36 -24.36 -10.61
CA VAL A 679 -20.90 -23.32 -9.69
C VAL A 679 -20.07 -22.31 -10.47
N PHE A 680 -20.46 -21.05 -10.36
CA PHE A 680 -19.67 -19.89 -10.75
C PHE A 680 -19.15 -19.16 -9.52
N GLU A 681 -17.90 -18.74 -9.55
CA GLU A 681 -17.34 -17.70 -8.69
C GLU A 681 -17.33 -16.40 -9.49
N ALA A 682 -18.22 -15.46 -9.14
CA ALA A 682 -18.37 -14.17 -9.81
C ALA A 682 -17.65 -13.03 -9.08
N TRP A 683 -17.06 -13.31 -7.90
CA TRP A 683 -16.40 -12.34 -7.04
C TRP A 683 -17.34 -11.21 -6.60
N TYR A 684 -16.86 -9.98 -6.47
CA TYR A 684 -17.75 -8.82 -6.53
C TYR A 684 -17.78 -8.29 -7.97
N PRO A 685 -18.86 -8.53 -8.74
CA PRO A 685 -18.87 -8.35 -10.20
C PRO A 685 -19.12 -6.91 -10.67
N GLY A 686 -19.23 -5.93 -9.76
CA GLY A 686 -19.51 -4.54 -10.11
C GLY A 686 -20.89 -4.32 -10.74
N GLN A 687 -21.07 -3.17 -11.39
CA GLN A 687 -22.39 -2.69 -11.80
C GLN A 687 -23.08 -3.51 -12.92
N GLU A 688 -22.31 -4.32 -13.65
CA GLU A 688 -22.78 -5.11 -14.80
C GLU A 688 -23.04 -6.59 -14.45
N ASP A 689 -23.13 -6.93 -13.16
CA ASP A 689 -23.34 -8.30 -12.64
C ASP A 689 -24.32 -9.10 -13.48
N GLY A 690 -25.56 -8.64 -13.57
CA GLY A 690 -26.63 -9.42 -14.19
C GLY A 690 -26.44 -9.66 -15.67
N ASP A 691 -25.86 -8.70 -16.39
CA ASP A 691 -25.58 -8.82 -17.81
C ASP A 691 -24.40 -9.76 -18.07
N ALA A 692 -23.37 -9.70 -17.22
CA ALA A 692 -22.22 -10.58 -17.28
C ALA A 692 -22.60 -12.03 -16.97
N ILE A 693 -23.25 -12.30 -15.83
CA ILE A 693 -23.63 -13.66 -15.44
C ILE A 693 -24.64 -14.27 -16.40
N ALA A 694 -25.57 -13.48 -16.94
CA ALA A 694 -26.51 -13.98 -17.96
C ALA A 694 -25.78 -14.40 -19.25
N SER A 695 -24.78 -13.64 -19.70
CA SER A 695 -23.99 -13.99 -20.89
C SER A 695 -23.28 -15.33 -20.73
N LEU A 696 -22.77 -15.62 -19.53
CA LEU A 696 -22.08 -16.86 -19.18
C LEU A 696 -23.07 -18.01 -19.04
N LEU A 697 -24.17 -17.81 -18.30
CA LEU A 697 -25.22 -18.81 -18.11
C LEU A 697 -25.77 -19.31 -19.44
N PHE A 698 -26.02 -18.43 -20.41
CA PHE A 698 -26.55 -18.81 -21.73
C PHE A 698 -25.46 -19.11 -22.79
N GLY A 699 -24.19 -18.93 -22.45
CA GLY A 699 -23.06 -19.26 -23.31
C GLY A 699 -22.89 -18.34 -24.52
N ASP A 700 -23.33 -17.09 -24.40
CA ASP A 700 -22.92 -16.00 -25.30
C ASP A 700 -21.42 -15.73 -25.12
N VAL A 701 -20.96 -15.79 -23.87
CA VAL A 701 -19.55 -15.82 -23.49
C VAL A 701 -19.20 -17.21 -22.98
N ASN A 702 -18.04 -17.70 -23.39
CA ASN A 702 -17.47 -18.93 -22.86
C ASN A 702 -16.61 -18.59 -21.63
N PRO A 703 -16.90 -19.15 -20.43
CA PRO A 703 -16.10 -18.92 -19.23
C PRO A 703 -14.62 -19.13 -19.50
N SER A 704 -13.81 -18.17 -19.04
CA SER A 704 -12.35 -18.18 -19.22
C SER A 704 -11.56 -17.70 -18.00
N GLY A 705 -12.25 -17.31 -16.92
CA GLY A 705 -11.60 -16.92 -15.68
C GLY A 705 -10.89 -18.09 -15.01
N LYS A 706 -9.82 -17.79 -14.27
CA LYS A 706 -9.01 -18.75 -13.52
C LYS A 706 -8.75 -18.22 -12.12
N LEU A 707 -8.85 -19.09 -11.10
CA LEU A 707 -8.70 -18.71 -9.70
C LEU A 707 -7.33 -18.05 -9.41
N PRO A 708 -7.27 -16.81 -8.88
CA PRO A 708 -6.05 -16.19 -8.39
C PRO A 708 -5.73 -16.57 -6.93
N VAL A 709 -6.61 -17.31 -6.26
CA VAL A 709 -6.48 -17.80 -4.87
C VAL A 709 -6.90 -19.27 -4.81
N THR A 710 -6.22 -20.07 -3.99
CA THR A 710 -6.57 -21.48 -3.77
C THR A 710 -7.78 -21.59 -2.83
N PHE A 711 -8.78 -22.39 -3.20
CA PHE A 711 -9.96 -22.62 -2.36
C PHE A 711 -9.74 -23.82 -1.43
N PRO A 712 -9.65 -23.64 -0.10
CA PRO A 712 -9.51 -24.74 0.85
C PRO A 712 -10.80 -25.56 0.99
N LYS A 713 -10.65 -26.80 1.49
CA LYS A 713 -11.81 -27.62 1.92
C LYS A 713 -12.31 -27.24 3.31
N SER A 714 -11.42 -26.71 4.14
CA SER A 714 -11.73 -26.28 5.50
C SER A 714 -10.70 -25.28 6.01
N LEU A 715 -11.05 -24.53 7.04
CA LEU A 715 -10.16 -23.56 7.67
C LEU A 715 -8.85 -24.20 8.20
N LYS A 716 -8.84 -25.51 8.47
CA LYS A 716 -7.64 -26.22 8.95
C LYS A 716 -6.57 -26.42 7.88
N ASP A 717 -6.95 -26.27 6.61
CA ASP A 717 -6.08 -26.52 5.47
C ASP A 717 -5.32 -25.26 5.02
N VAL A 718 -5.69 -24.08 5.52
CA VAL A 718 -5.05 -22.79 5.18
C VAL A 718 -3.63 -22.72 5.77
N PRO A 719 -2.71 -21.94 5.17
CA PRO A 719 -1.33 -21.83 5.66
C PRO A 719 -1.23 -21.22 7.06
N ALA A 720 -2.07 -20.24 7.40
CA ALA A 720 -2.09 -19.55 8.70
C ALA A 720 -3.15 -20.13 9.68
N ALA A 721 -3.14 -21.45 9.87
CA ALA A 721 -4.18 -22.16 10.63
C ALA A 721 -4.03 -22.10 12.17
N THR A 722 -2.93 -21.57 12.73
CA THR A 722 -2.71 -21.52 14.18
C THR A 722 -2.90 -20.11 14.76
N ALA A 723 -3.25 -20.01 16.04
CA ALA A 723 -3.42 -18.71 16.72
C ALA A 723 -2.17 -17.82 16.65
N ALA A 724 -0.97 -18.42 16.62
CA ALA A 724 0.27 -17.68 16.49
C ALA A 724 0.47 -17.10 15.08
N GLN A 725 -0.13 -17.72 14.05
CA GLN A 725 -0.08 -17.27 12.66
C GLN A 725 -1.25 -16.35 12.30
N TRP A 726 -2.40 -16.49 12.97
CA TRP A 726 -3.60 -15.70 12.72
C TRP A 726 -4.49 -15.56 13.98
N PRO A 727 -4.84 -14.34 14.43
CA PRO A 727 -4.25 -13.06 14.03
C PRO A 727 -2.93 -12.76 14.76
N GLY A 728 -2.36 -13.74 15.48
CA GLY A 728 -1.15 -13.59 16.28
C GLY A 728 -1.38 -13.77 17.78
N THR A 729 -0.29 -13.95 18.53
CA THR A 729 -0.33 -14.07 20.00
C THR A 729 0.69 -13.16 20.64
N GLY A 730 0.28 -12.40 21.66
CA GLY A 730 1.17 -11.48 22.37
C GLY A 730 1.72 -10.35 21.49
N GLY A 731 0.87 -9.87 20.57
CA GLY A 731 1.20 -8.78 19.65
C GLY A 731 2.08 -9.19 18.45
N LYS A 732 2.25 -10.49 18.22
CA LYS A 732 3.14 -11.02 17.17
C LYS A 732 2.42 -12.01 16.26
N VAL A 733 2.54 -11.79 14.97
CA VAL A 733 1.98 -12.63 13.91
C VAL A 733 3.11 -13.42 13.26
N GLN A 734 3.14 -14.73 13.45
CA GLN A 734 4.21 -15.58 12.91
C GLN A 734 3.92 -15.93 11.45
N TYR A 735 4.81 -15.56 10.54
CA TYR A 735 4.75 -15.98 9.13
C TYR A 735 5.51 -17.30 8.94
N SER A 736 5.21 -18.28 9.80
CA SER A 736 5.97 -19.52 9.94
C SER A 736 5.77 -20.54 8.81
N GLU A 737 4.79 -20.32 7.94
CA GLU A 737 4.63 -21.03 6.66
C GLU A 737 5.78 -20.75 5.67
N GLY A 738 6.50 -19.64 5.89
CA GLY A 738 7.65 -19.22 5.09
C GLY A 738 7.26 -19.00 3.63
N LEU A 739 8.04 -19.58 2.70
CA LEU A 739 7.77 -19.48 1.26
C LEU A 739 6.49 -20.19 0.81
N ASN A 740 5.90 -21.03 1.67
CA ASN A 740 4.75 -21.85 1.30
C ASN A 740 3.44 -21.08 1.55
N VAL A 741 3.18 -20.05 0.75
CA VAL A 741 1.94 -19.25 0.75
C VAL A 741 1.05 -19.62 -0.45
N GLY A 742 -0.26 -19.68 -0.24
CA GLY A 742 -1.21 -20.09 -1.28
C GLY A 742 -0.97 -21.53 -1.77
N TYR A 743 -1.12 -21.80 -3.06
CA TYR A 743 -0.92 -23.13 -3.67
C TYR A 743 0.43 -23.77 -3.32
N ARG A 744 1.47 -22.98 -3.04
CA ARG A 744 2.77 -23.46 -2.57
C ARG A 744 2.63 -24.28 -1.29
N TRP A 745 1.76 -23.85 -0.37
CA TRP A 745 1.40 -24.59 0.85
C TRP A 745 0.77 -25.94 0.53
N TYR A 746 -0.26 -25.94 -0.29
CA TYR A 746 -1.02 -27.14 -0.64
C TYR A 746 -0.14 -28.17 -1.35
N ASP A 747 0.70 -27.73 -2.27
CA ASP A 747 1.69 -28.58 -2.95
C ASP A 747 2.73 -29.12 -1.96
N ALA A 748 3.30 -28.27 -1.10
CA ALA A 748 4.34 -28.67 -0.15
C ALA A 748 3.83 -29.62 0.94
N LYS A 749 2.55 -29.50 1.32
CA LYS A 749 1.90 -30.35 2.32
C LYS A 749 1.15 -31.54 1.72
N ASN A 750 1.06 -31.62 0.40
CA ASN A 750 0.25 -32.61 -0.31
C ASN A 750 -1.21 -32.61 0.20
N ILE A 751 -1.80 -31.43 0.26
CA ILE A 751 -3.20 -31.19 0.62
C ILE A 751 -3.97 -30.94 -0.68
N ASP A 752 -5.00 -31.74 -0.94
CA ASP A 752 -5.89 -31.51 -2.07
C ASP A 752 -6.87 -30.36 -1.72
N PRO A 753 -6.77 -29.19 -2.37
CA PRO A 753 -7.72 -28.10 -2.15
C PRO A 753 -9.11 -28.47 -2.67
N LEU A 754 -10.10 -27.64 -2.39
CA LEU A 754 -11.42 -27.71 -3.02
C LEU A 754 -11.30 -27.36 -4.50
N PHE A 755 -10.63 -26.24 -4.79
CA PHE A 755 -10.20 -25.84 -6.13
C PHE A 755 -8.80 -25.23 -6.07
N ALA A 756 -7.95 -25.61 -7.01
CA ALA A 756 -6.55 -25.20 -7.03
C ALA A 756 -6.34 -23.79 -7.62
N PHE A 757 -5.25 -23.12 -7.26
CA PHE A 757 -4.79 -21.92 -7.96
C PHE A 757 -4.71 -22.13 -9.48
N GLY A 758 -5.12 -21.11 -10.23
CA GLY A 758 -5.18 -21.12 -11.68
C GLY A 758 -6.27 -22.03 -12.25
N TYR A 759 -7.13 -22.66 -11.44
CA TYR A 759 -8.21 -23.51 -11.93
C TYR A 759 -9.41 -22.71 -12.47
N GLY A 760 -10.06 -23.24 -13.50
CA GLY A 760 -11.30 -22.71 -14.05
C GLY A 760 -11.71 -23.46 -15.31
N LEU A 761 -12.97 -23.88 -15.38
CA LEU A 761 -13.54 -24.65 -16.48
C LEU A 761 -13.94 -23.74 -17.66
N SER A 762 -14.15 -24.39 -18.80
CA SER A 762 -14.66 -23.77 -20.03
C SER A 762 -15.79 -24.62 -20.62
N TYR A 763 -16.61 -24.04 -21.49
CA TYR A 763 -17.56 -24.79 -22.34
C TYR A 763 -16.88 -25.48 -23.53
N THR A 764 -15.58 -25.32 -23.67
CA THR A 764 -14.75 -26.11 -24.57
C THR A 764 -13.63 -26.81 -23.78
N SER A 765 -12.74 -27.53 -24.46
CA SER A 765 -11.63 -28.25 -23.83
C SER A 765 -10.33 -27.94 -24.55
N PHE A 766 -9.22 -27.93 -23.82
CA PHE A 766 -7.91 -27.61 -24.37
C PHE A 766 -6.92 -28.74 -24.14
N ARG A 767 -5.99 -28.90 -25.09
CA ARG A 767 -4.88 -29.84 -24.99
C ARG A 767 -3.55 -29.11 -25.18
N TYR A 768 -2.63 -29.37 -24.25
CA TYR A 768 -1.27 -28.87 -24.25
C TYR A 768 -0.31 -29.95 -24.72
N SER A 769 0.56 -29.64 -25.68
CA SER A 769 1.51 -30.63 -26.21
C SER A 769 2.77 -30.00 -26.77
N GLY A 770 3.81 -30.80 -26.94
CA GLY A 770 5.02 -30.39 -27.65
C GLY A 770 5.84 -29.31 -26.95
N LEU A 771 5.81 -29.24 -25.61
CA LEU A 771 6.65 -28.30 -24.86
C LEU A 771 8.14 -28.51 -25.17
N LYS A 772 8.81 -27.45 -25.62
CA LYS A 772 10.23 -27.41 -25.97
C LYS A 772 10.90 -26.20 -25.33
N VAL A 773 12.15 -26.35 -24.91
CA VAL A 773 12.98 -25.28 -24.38
C VAL A 773 14.20 -25.02 -25.26
N SER A 774 14.63 -23.77 -25.40
CA SER A 774 15.74 -23.36 -26.28
C SER A 774 17.11 -23.89 -25.84
N ALA A 775 17.31 -24.06 -24.53
CA ALA A 775 18.59 -24.49 -23.95
C ALA A 775 18.35 -25.53 -22.84
N PRO A 776 18.25 -26.83 -23.19
CA PRO A 776 18.05 -27.90 -22.20
C PRO A 776 19.21 -28.05 -21.20
N THR A 777 20.38 -27.49 -21.51
CA THR A 777 21.52 -27.40 -20.61
C THR A 777 22.20 -26.04 -20.83
N THR A 778 22.49 -25.31 -19.76
CA THR A 778 23.18 -24.02 -19.83
C THR A 778 24.16 -23.82 -18.68
N THR A 779 25.24 -23.08 -18.94
CA THR A 779 26.28 -22.68 -17.96
C THR A 779 26.05 -21.28 -17.38
N SER A 780 25.18 -20.50 -18.00
CA SER A 780 24.71 -19.20 -17.52
C SER A 780 23.26 -19.04 -17.98
N LEU A 781 22.33 -18.79 -17.06
CA LEU A 781 20.96 -18.48 -17.47
C LEU A 781 20.95 -17.08 -18.06
N GLY A 782 20.65 -17.00 -19.36
CA GLY A 782 20.08 -15.80 -19.98
C GLY A 782 18.56 -15.94 -19.95
N THR A 783 17.90 -15.73 -21.09
CA THR A 783 16.47 -16.03 -21.23
C THR A 783 16.25 -17.45 -21.76
N VAL A 784 15.48 -18.26 -21.03
CA VAL A 784 15.02 -19.58 -21.48
C VAL A 784 13.74 -19.38 -22.27
N ARG A 785 13.76 -19.72 -23.56
CA ARG A 785 12.56 -19.70 -24.39
C ARG A 785 11.85 -21.04 -24.32
N ALA A 786 10.63 -21.06 -23.82
CA ALA A 786 9.74 -22.21 -23.82
C ALA A 786 8.64 -22.05 -24.88
N THR A 787 8.36 -23.11 -25.64
CA THR A 787 7.30 -23.11 -26.66
C THR A 787 6.40 -24.32 -26.49
N VAL A 788 5.08 -24.12 -26.52
CA VAL A 788 4.07 -25.17 -26.35
C VAL A 788 2.96 -24.98 -27.39
N ASP A 789 2.42 -26.08 -27.90
CA ASP A 789 1.24 -26.05 -28.77
C ASP A 789 -0.02 -26.27 -27.93
N VAL A 790 -0.98 -25.35 -28.06
CA VAL A 790 -2.30 -25.40 -27.39
C VAL A 790 -3.37 -25.57 -28.45
N THR A 791 -4.20 -26.60 -28.31
CA THR A 791 -5.30 -26.92 -29.22
C THR A 791 -6.62 -26.85 -28.50
N ASP A 792 -7.60 -26.13 -29.06
CA ASP A 792 -9.00 -26.29 -28.68
C ASP A 792 -9.52 -27.61 -29.26
N THR A 793 -9.93 -28.53 -28.39
CA THR A 793 -10.41 -29.87 -28.72
C THR A 793 -11.93 -30.02 -28.64
N GLY A 794 -12.65 -28.99 -28.25
CA GLY A 794 -14.10 -29.03 -28.15
C GLY A 794 -14.80 -28.52 -29.41
N SER A 795 -16.06 -28.10 -29.23
CA SER A 795 -16.96 -27.69 -30.31
C SER A 795 -17.38 -26.21 -30.24
N ARG A 796 -16.83 -25.46 -29.28
CA ARG A 796 -17.14 -24.03 -29.07
C ARG A 796 -15.83 -23.26 -29.03
N ALA A 797 -15.82 -22.07 -29.62
CA ALA A 797 -14.68 -21.17 -29.43
C ALA A 797 -14.58 -20.82 -27.94
N GLY A 798 -13.35 -20.63 -27.48
CA GLY A 798 -13.08 -20.31 -26.09
C GLY A 798 -11.70 -19.71 -25.91
N SER A 799 -11.49 -19.14 -24.72
CA SER A 799 -10.17 -18.69 -24.28
C SER A 799 -9.71 -19.57 -23.14
N ASP A 800 -8.40 -19.82 -23.08
CA ASP A 800 -7.75 -20.47 -21.93
C ASP A 800 -6.49 -19.70 -21.53
N VAL A 801 -6.03 -19.93 -20.31
CA VAL A 801 -4.80 -19.33 -19.78
C VAL A 801 -3.73 -20.41 -19.78
N VAL A 802 -2.70 -20.21 -20.59
CA VAL A 802 -1.52 -21.09 -20.63
C VAL A 802 -0.59 -20.65 -19.52
N GLN A 803 -0.46 -21.46 -18.48
CA GLN A 803 0.32 -21.14 -17.28
C GLN A 803 1.64 -21.91 -17.32
N LEU A 804 2.77 -21.23 -17.06
CA LEU A 804 4.10 -21.82 -16.96
C LEU A 804 4.61 -21.71 -15.53
N TYR A 805 4.85 -22.89 -14.94
CA TYR A 805 5.43 -23.05 -13.62
C TYR A 805 6.87 -23.53 -13.72
N VAL A 806 7.73 -22.98 -12.86
CA VAL A 806 9.09 -23.44 -12.63
C VAL A 806 9.12 -24.30 -11.37
N ARG A 807 9.84 -25.42 -11.44
CA ARG A 807 10.23 -26.22 -10.28
C ARG A 807 11.74 -26.16 -10.12
N ASP A 808 12.18 -25.59 -9.03
CA ASP A 808 13.59 -25.43 -8.66
C ASP A 808 14.25 -26.75 -8.22
N PRO A 809 15.59 -26.82 -8.22
CA PRO A 809 16.33 -27.89 -7.56
C PRO A 809 16.00 -27.95 -6.07
N ALA A 810 15.76 -29.14 -5.52
CA ALA A 810 15.38 -29.30 -4.11
C ALA A 810 16.39 -28.69 -3.10
N THR A 811 17.64 -28.48 -3.50
CA THR A 811 18.70 -27.85 -2.70
C THR A 811 18.46 -26.36 -2.42
N THR A 812 17.59 -25.69 -3.17
CA THR A 812 17.26 -24.28 -2.94
C THR A 812 16.31 -24.07 -1.75
N GLY A 813 15.57 -25.12 -1.36
CA GLY A 813 14.50 -25.00 -0.38
C GLY A 813 13.26 -24.23 -0.87
N GLU A 814 13.17 -23.99 -2.18
CA GLU A 814 12.00 -23.35 -2.81
C GLU A 814 10.75 -24.23 -2.74
N PRO A 815 9.55 -23.62 -2.85
CA PRO A 815 8.30 -24.34 -3.02
C PRO A 815 8.32 -25.33 -4.20
N PRO A 816 7.46 -26.36 -4.19
CA PRO A 816 7.46 -27.40 -5.23
C PRO A 816 7.29 -26.88 -6.66
N THR A 817 6.51 -25.82 -6.83
CA THR A 817 6.25 -25.16 -8.10
C THR A 817 5.96 -23.68 -7.88
N GLN A 818 6.35 -22.85 -8.85
CA GLN A 818 6.16 -21.40 -8.82
C GLN A 818 5.72 -20.90 -10.19
N LEU A 819 4.64 -20.13 -10.26
CA LEU A 819 4.24 -19.44 -11.49
C LEU A 819 5.33 -18.45 -11.89
N LYS A 820 5.74 -18.48 -13.17
CA LYS A 820 6.74 -17.54 -13.71
C LYS A 820 6.36 -16.93 -15.06
N GLU A 821 5.33 -17.44 -15.74
CA GLU A 821 4.81 -16.83 -16.96
C GLU A 821 3.37 -17.30 -17.22
N PHE A 822 2.56 -16.49 -17.89
CA PHE A 822 1.23 -16.89 -18.37
C PHE A 822 0.84 -16.13 -19.64
N GLN A 823 0.00 -16.75 -20.48
CA GLN A 823 -0.60 -16.10 -21.66
C GLN A 823 -2.03 -16.59 -21.88
N LYS A 824 -2.98 -15.66 -21.96
CA LYS A 824 -4.35 -15.94 -22.40
C LYS A 824 -4.39 -16.13 -23.92
N VAL A 825 -5.07 -17.18 -24.38
CA VAL A 825 -5.22 -17.50 -25.81
C VAL A 825 -6.66 -17.80 -26.16
N SER A 826 -7.20 -17.08 -27.14
CA SER A 826 -8.49 -17.39 -27.76
C SER A 826 -8.31 -18.28 -28.98
N LEU A 827 -9.09 -19.36 -29.06
CA LEU A 827 -9.04 -20.35 -30.13
C LEU A 827 -10.44 -20.66 -30.65
N ALA A 828 -10.53 -20.85 -31.96
CA ALA A 828 -11.70 -21.48 -32.59
C ALA A 828 -11.64 -23.02 -32.42
N PRO A 829 -12.78 -23.73 -32.53
CA PRO A 829 -12.82 -25.18 -32.42
C PRO A 829 -11.82 -25.87 -33.35
N GLY A 830 -10.97 -26.75 -32.81
CA GLY A 830 -9.94 -27.47 -33.56
C GLY A 830 -8.69 -26.66 -33.90
N GLN A 831 -8.66 -25.36 -33.61
CA GLN A 831 -7.50 -24.51 -33.85
C GLN A 831 -6.36 -24.87 -32.91
N THR A 832 -5.14 -24.89 -33.44
CA THR A 832 -3.91 -24.98 -32.65
C THR A 832 -3.12 -23.69 -32.76
N ARG A 833 -2.64 -23.17 -31.63
CA ARG A 833 -1.72 -22.03 -31.56
C ARG A 833 -0.47 -22.43 -30.79
N ARG A 834 0.68 -21.99 -31.29
CA ARG A 834 1.95 -22.08 -30.56
C ARG A 834 2.09 -20.87 -29.64
N VAL A 835 2.26 -21.13 -28.36
CA VAL A 835 2.55 -20.14 -27.31
C VAL A 835 4.05 -20.15 -27.03
N THR A 836 4.62 -18.96 -26.85
CA THR A 836 6.06 -18.78 -26.59
C THR A 836 6.24 -17.94 -25.34
N PHE A 837 6.96 -18.47 -24.37
CA PHE A 837 7.37 -17.80 -23.14
C PHE A 837 8.86 -17.52 -23.18
N ASP A 838 9.24 -16.31 -22.79
CA ASP A 838 10.63 -15.91 -22.60
C ASP A 838 10.85 -15.76 -21.10
N VAL A 839 11.42 -16.79 -20.46
CA VAL A 839 11.62 -16.86 -19.01
C VAL A 839 13.03 -16.36 -18.68
N PRO A 840 13.21 -15.11 -18.20
CA PRO A 840 14.52 -14.57 -17.87
C PRO A 840 15.19 -15.30 -16.71
N ALA A 841 16.52 -15.15 -16.60
CA ALA A 841 17.30 -15.69 -15.49
C ALA A 841 16.79 -15.25 -14.11
N SER A 842 16.17 -14.06 -14.05
CA SER A 842 15.57 -13.52 -12.83
C SER A 842 14.40 -14.34 -12.29
N ASP A 843 13.85 -15.26 -13.07
CA ASP A 843 12.71 -16.07 -12.65
C ASP A 843 13.15 -17.41 -12.03
N PHE A 844 14.46 -17.69 -12.04
CA PHE A 844 15.09 -18.88 -11.46
C PHE A 844 15.93 -18.55 -10.21
N ARG A 845 15.90 -17.29 -9.76
CA ARG A 845 16.73 -16.80 -8.65
C ARG A 845 16.02 -16.98 -7.31
N THR A 846 16.81 -17.21 -6.27
CA THR A 846 16.41 -17.31 -4.87
C THR A 846 17.19 -16.27 -4.06
N TRP A 847 16.62 -15.75 -2.99
CA TRP A 847 17.27 -14.76 -2.14
C TRP A 847 18.22 -15.44 -1.14
N ASN A 848 19.50 -15.05 -1.17
CA ASN A 848 20.50 -15.51 -0.21
C ASN A 848 20.73 -14.45 0.86
N GLU A 849 20.24 -14.72 2.07
CA GLU A 849 20.31 -13.79 3.22
C GLU A 849 21.75 -13.51 3.68
N THR A 850 22.69 -14.44 3.47
CA THR A 850 24.10 -14.24 3.86
C THR A 850 24.78 -13.22 2.95
N THR A 851 24.54 -13.29 1.64
CA THR A 851 25.10 -12.35 0.67
C THR A 851 24.23 -11.12 0.44
N GLN A 852 23.01 -11.11 0.97
CA GLN A 852 21.95 -10.13 0.68
C GLN A 852 21.77 -9.88 -0.82
N ASN A 853 21.69 -10.97 -1.59
CA ASN A 853 21.60 -10.89 -3.04
C ASN A 853 20.86 -12.09 -3.63
N TRP A 854 20.32 -11.88 -4.83
CA TRP A 854 19.67 -12.92 -5.61
C TRP A 854 20.69 -13.84 -6.27
N GLN A 855 20.43 -15.15 -6.23
CA GLN A 855 21.29 -16.17 -6.81
C GLN A 855 20.45 -17.21 -7.53
N VAL A 856 20.86 -17.65 -8.71
CA VAL A 856 20.31 -18.90 -9.28
C VAL A 856 21.10 -20.08 -8.71
N ALA A 857 20.51 -21.26 -8.53
CA ALA A 857 21.23 -22.44 -8.06
C ALA A 857 21.61 -23.38 -9.22
N ASP A 858 22.54 -24.29 -8.97
CA ASP A 858 22.84 -25.38 -9.90
C ASP A 858 21.82 -26.50 -9.77
N GLY A 859 21.52 -27.15 -10.89
CA GLY A 859 20.67 -28.33 -10.94
C GLY A 859 19.60 -28.29 -12.03
N GLY A 860 18.70 -29.25 -11.93
CA GLY A 860 17.61 -29.42 -12.88
C GLY A 860 16.39 -28.60 -12.50
N TYR A 861 16.08 -27.62 -13.34
CA TYR A 861 14.85 -26.84 -13.27
C TYR A 861 13.78 -27.51 -14.14
N GLY A 862 12.61 -27.79 -13.57
CA GLY A 862 11.45 -28.23 -14.32
C GLY A 862 10.68 -27.04 -14.89
N LEU A 863 10.29 -27.09 -16.16
CA LEU A 863 9.32 -26.18 -16.75
C LEU A 863 8.05 -26.99 -17.02
N LEU A 864 6.95 -26.56 -16.42
CA LEU A 864 5.70 -27.28 -16.35
C LEU A 864 4.61 -26.37 -16.90
N VAL A 865 3.84 -26.83 -17.89
CA VAL A 865 2.85 -26.01 -18.57
C VAL A 865 1.50 -26.71 -18.61
N GLY A 866 0.45 -25.95 -18.35
CA GLY A 866 -0.93 -26.40 -18.36
C GLY A 866 -1.92 -25.27 -18.13
N ASP A 867 -3.08 -25.60 -17.56
CA ASP A 867 -4.24 -24.70 -17.38
C ASP A 867 -4.58 -24.38 -15.92
N SER A 868 -3.83 -24.94 -14.97
CA SER A 868 -3.93 -24.73 -13.51
C SER A 868 -2.69 -25.30 -12.81
N SER A 869 -2.46 -24.95 -11.54
CA SER A 869 -1.32 -25.45 -10.76
C SER A 869 -1.32 -26.98 -10.60
N GLN A 870 -2.50 -27.61 -10.62
CA GLN A 870 -2.65 -29.06 -10.49
C GLN A 870 -2.78 -29.83 -11.82
N ASN A 871 -2.96 -29.15 -12.96
CA ASN A 871 -3.01 -29.79 -14.27
C ASN A 871 -1.89 -29.26 -15.18
N LEU A 872 -0.72 -29.87 -15.06
CA LEU A 872 0.50 -29.52 -15.79
C LEU A 872 0.98 -30.70 -16.68
N PRO A 873 0.26 -30.99 -17.79
CA PRO A 873 0.52 -32.17 -18.62
C PRO A 873 1.79 -32.02 -19.49
N ALA A 874 2.19 -30.80 -19.84
CA ALA A 874 3.35 -30.56 -20.68
C ALA A 874 4.57 -30.24 -19.80
N ARG A 875 5.65 -31.02 -19.95
CA ARG A 875 6.83 -30.92 -19.08
C ARG A 875 8.12 -30.92 -19.88
N ALA A 876 9.03 -30.03 -19.52
CA ALA A 876 10.39 -29.97 -20.00
C ALA A 876 11.32 -29.67 -18.83
N SER A 877 12.62 -29.71 -19.06
CA SER A 877 13.60 -29.34 -18.05
C SER A 877 14.75 -28.57 -18.66
N VAL A 878 15.30 -27.64 -17.88
CA VAL A 878 16.57 -27.00 -18.14
C VAL A 878 17.54 -27.45 -17.05
N GLN A 879 18.68 -27.99 -17.46
CA GLN A 879 19.79 -28.28 -16.57
C GLN A 879 20.68 -27.04 -16.49
N VAL A 880 20.67 -26.37 -15.35
CA VAL A 880 21.65 -25.34 -15.03
C VAL A 880 22.86 -26.08 -14.50
N VAL A 881 23.83 -26.25 -15.37
CA VAL A 881 25.14 -26.75 -15.00
C VAL A 881 26.01 -25.53 -15.01
N ARG A 882 25.97 -24.72 -13.96
CA ARG A 882 27.22 -24.02 -13.68
C ARG A 882 28.14 -25.13 -13.30
N SER A 883 29.12 -25.31 -14.15
CA SER A 883 30.40 -25.59 -13.59
C SER A 883 30.67 -24.43 -12.61
N TYR A 884 30.37 -24.71 -11.32
CA TYR A 884 30.91 -24.08 -10.13
C TYR A 884 30.21 -22.77 -9.67
N GLY A 885 29.81 -22.74 -8.40
CA GLY A 885 29.02 -21.67 -7.76
C GLY A 885 29.66 -20.28 -7.77
N SER A 886 28.94 -19.26 -7.26
CA SER A 886 29.35 -17.87 -7.40
C SER A 886 30.62 -17.54 -6.60
N GLN A 887 31.64 -17.06 -7.31
CA GLN A 887 32.69 -16.28 -6.67
C GLN A 887 32.19 -14.85 -6.45
N GLY A 888 32.62 -14.20 -5.37
CA GLY A 888 32.20 -12.87 -4.99
C GLY A 888 33.35 -12.05 -4.42
N VAL A 889 33.20 -10.73 -4.40
CA VAL A 889 34.13 -9.83 -3.71
C VAL A 889 33.36 -8.81 -2.87
N THR A 890 33.90 -8.46 -1.69
CA THR A 890 33.39 -7.36 -0.87
C THR A 890 34.48 -6.32 -0.62
N LEU A 891 34.10 -5.05 -0.39
CA LEU A 891 35.04 -3.95 -0.16
C LEU A 891 34.60 -3.07 1.00
N GLN A 892 35.52 -2.84 1.94
CA GLN A 892 35.33 -1.98 3.10
C GLN A 892 36.45 -0.94 3.19
N ALA A 893 36.08 0.34 3.11
CA ALA A 893 37.01 1.46 3.22
C ALA A 893 36.36 2.65 3.95
N PRO A 894 37.14 3.50 4.65
CA PRO A 894 36.69 4.79 5.17
C PRO A 894 36.16 5.70 4.06
N SER A 895 35.23 6.60 4.41
CA SER A 895 34.64 7.59 3.48
C SER A 895 35.61 8.71 3.09
N ILE A 896 36.62 9.00 3.91
CA ILE A 896 37.68 9.97 3.63
C ILE A 896 38.99 9.21 3.45
N VAL A 897 39.67 9.43 2.33
CA VAL A 897 41.00 8.86 2.07
C VAL A 897 42.02 9.99 1.98
N PRO A 898 42.85 10.19 3.01
CA PRO A 898 43.84 11.26 3.02
C PRO A 898 44.97 11.00 2.03
N ALA A 899 45.76 12.03 1.70
CA ALA A 899 46.91 11.95 0.79
C ALA A 899 48.12 11.17 1.37
N HIS A 900 47.88 10.07 2.06
CA HIS A 900 48.87 9.11 2.53
C HIS A 900 48.33 7.69 2.43
N ALA A 901 49.20 6.70 2.64
CA ALA A 901 48.86 5.30 2.54
C ALA A 901 47.81 4.88 3.58
N LEU A 902 46.70 4.28 3.14
CA LEU A 902 45.61 3.78 3.97
C LEU A 902 45.39 2.29 3.71
N THR A 903 45.14 1.53 4.78
CA THR A 903 44.75 0.12 4.67
C THR A 903 43.24 0.00 4.52
N ILE A 904 42.80 -0.70 3.48
CA ILE A 904 41.41 -1.08 3.23
C ILE A 904 41.30 -2.61 3.23
N SER A 905 40.12 -3.12 3.58
CA SER A 905 39.84 -4.55 3.61
C SER A 905 38.83 -4.92 2.52
N GLY A 906 38.93 -6.17 2.07
CA GLY A 906 37.93 -6.79 1.21
C GLY A 906 37.91 -8.28 1.45
N THR A 907 37.03 -8.99 0.76
CA THR A 907 37.05 -10.45 0.76
C THR A 907 36.93 -10.99 -0.64
N PHE A 908 37.48 -12.18 -0.88
CA PHE A 908 37.12 -13.02 -2.01
C PHE A 908 36.36 -14.24 -1.48
N VAL A 909 35.14 -14.43 -1.96
CA VAL A 909 34.28 -15.55 -1.58
C VAL A 909 34.30 -16.54 -2.74
N ASN A 910 34.61 -17.81 -2.46
CA ASN A 910 34.36 -18.91 -3.39
C ASN A 910 33.26 -19.78 -2.80
N ASP A 911 32.02 -19.57 -3.24
CA ASP A 911 30.88 -20.37 -2.81
C ASP A 911 30.63 -21.59 -3.71
N ALA A 912 31.52 -21.86 -4.66
CA ALA A 912 31.43 -23.04 -5.51
C ALA A 912 31.71 -24.34 -4.74
N ASP A 913 31.10 -25.44 -5.21
CA ASP A 913 31.35 -26.81 -4.74
C ASP A 913 32.76 -27.34 -5.08
N VAL A 914 33.52 -26.60 -5.87
CA VAL A 914 34.93 -26.91 -6.18
C VAL A 914 35.86 -25.80 -5.77
N PRO A 915 37.14 -26.12 -5.55
CA PRO A 915 38.15 -25.10 -5.52
C PRO A 915 38.30 -24.36 -6.85
N VAL A 916 38.47 -23.05 -6.78
CA VAL A 916 39.04 -22.26 -7.89
C VAL A 916 40.54 -22.08 -7.68
N ARG A 917 41.29 -21.94 -8.76
CA ARG A 917 42.74 -21.79 -8.78
C ARG A 917 43.13 -20.48 -9.43
N ASN A 918 44.38 -20.07 -9.30
CA ASN A 918 44.92 -18.87 -9.95
C ASN A 918 44.05 -17.62 -9.72
N VAL A 919 43.41 -17.52 -8.54
CA VAL A 919 42.58 -16.38 -8.19
C VAL A 919 43.46 -15.15 -8.15
N THR A 920 43.02 -14.10 -8.77
CA THR A 920 43.74 -12.86 -9.03
C THR A 920 42.77 -11.74 -8.70
N VAL A 921 42.87 -11.20 -7.49
CA VAL A 921 42.01 -10.11 -7.02
C VAL A 921 42.72 -8.79 -7.26
N THR A 922 42.07 -7.90 -8.01
CA THR A 922 42.63 -6.64 -8.51
C THR A 922 41.83 -5.47 -7.94
N PRO A 923 42.40 -4.68 -7.02
CA PRO A 923 41.80 -3.43 -6.58
C PRO A 923 41.94 -2.36 -7.67
N GLY A 924 40.87 -1.62 -7.95
CA GLY A 924 40.92 -0.43 -8.80
C GLY A 924 40.85 0.83 -7.94
N VAL A 925 41.69 1.81 -8.30
CA VAL A 925 41.80 3.10 -7.61
C VAL A 925 41.68 4.25 -8.60
N PRO A 926 41.33 5.47 -8.16
CA PRO A 926 41.28 6.65 -9.03
C PRO A 926 42.59 6.88 -9.79
N ALA A 927 42.51 7.52 -10.95
CA ALA A 927 43.68 7.79 -11.79
C ALA A 927 44.79 8.53 -11.01
N GLY A 928 46.01 8.00 -11.09
CA GLY A 928 47.19 8.53 -10.39
C GLY A 928 47.40 7.98 -8.98
N TRP A 929 46.44 7.28 -8.39
CA TRP A 929 46.60 6.57 -7.13
C TRP A 929 47.39 5.28 -7.33
N THR A 930 48.07 4.88 -6.26
CA THR A 930 48.79 3.61 -6.21
C THR A 930 48.12 2.68 -5.21
N VAL A 931 48.19 1.38 -5.46
CA VAL A 931 47.65 0.36 -4.57
C VAL A 931 48.64 -0.78 -4.43
N SER A 932 48.84 -1.26 -3.21
CA SER A 932 49.77 -2.33 -2.88
C SER A 932 49.11 -3.36 -1.95
N PRO A 933 49.11 -4.65 -2.29
CA PRO A 933 49.57 -5.18 -3.57
C PRO A 933 48.64 -4.73 -4.71
N ALA A 934 49.20 -4.52 -5.90
CA ALA A 934 48.41 -4.20 -7.10
C ALA A 934 47.47 -5.35 -7.51
N THR A 935 47.75 -6.56 -7.00
CA THR A 935 46.95 -7.75 -7.20
C THR A 935 47.25 -8.74 -6.08
N VAL A 936 46.24 -9.36 -5.49
CA VAL A 936 46.42 -10.52 -4.60
C VAL A 936 46.21 -11.79 -5.42
N ARG A 937 47.15 -12.73 -5.33
CA ARG A 937 47.02 -14.05 -5.95
C ARG A 937 46.76 -15.13 -4.91
N LEU A 938 45.75 -15.94 -5.14
CA LEU A 938 45.49 -17.17 -4.39
C LEU A 938 45.68 -18.34 -5.36
N ASP A 939 46.66 -19.20 -5.09
CA ASP A 939 46.88 -20.41 -5.89
C ASP A 939 45.63 -21.28 -5.92
N ARG A 940 44.86 -21.26 -4.84
CA ARG A 940 43.62 -21.97 -4.67
C ARG A 940 42.73 -21.31 -3.62
N ALA A 941 41.48 -21.04 -3.93
CA ALA A 941 40.43 -20.84 -2.93
C ALA A 941 39.64 -22.15 -2.79
N ALA A 942 39.41 -22.60 -1.56
CA ALA A 942 38.66 -23.83 -1.33
C ALA A 942 37.18 -23.64 -1.65
N ARG A 943 36.45 -24.73 -1.86
CA ARG A 943 34.98 -24.68 -1.93
C ARG A 943 34.40 -24.09 -0.63
N HIS A 944 33.33 -23.32 -0.74
CA HIS A 944 32.67 -22.61 0.38
C HIS A 944 33.67 -21.92 1.32
N SER A 945 34.57 -21.12 0.75
CA SER A 945 35.56 -20.40 1.54
C SER A 945 35.52 -18.91 1.28
N THR A 946 35.75 -18.14 2.34
CA THR A 946 35.97 -16.71 2.27
C THR A 946 37.43 -16.44 2.60
N THR A 947 38.11 -15.69 1.76
CA THR A 947 39.49 -15.26 1.96
C THR A 947 39.49 -13.76 2.21
N ASP A 948 39.96 -13.37 3.39
CA ASP A 948 40.15 -11.97 3.72
C ASP A 948 41.32 -11.38 2.91
N LEU A 949 41.11 -10.16 2.44
CA LEU A 949 42.04 -9.41 1.61
C LEU A 949 42.33 -8.07 2.26
N THR A 950 43.56 -7.60 2.08
CA THR A 950 44.00 -6.32 2.62
C THR A 950 44.81 -5.60 1.56
N PHE A 951 44.48 -4.34 1.31
CA PHE A 951 45.14 -3.51 0.33
C PHE A 951 45.56 -2.19 0.98
N THR A 952 46.72 -1.69 0.62
CA THR A 952 47.17 -0.36 0.95
C THR A 952 46.96 0.54 -0.26
N VAL A 953 46.00 1.45 -0.19
CA VAL A 953 45.78 2.48 -1.21
C VAL A 953 46.53 3.74 -0.81
N THR A 954 47.27 4.31 -1.74
CA THR A 954 48.06 5.53 -1.53
C THR A 954 47.73 6.52 -2.64
N PRO A 955 46.97 7.58 -2.33
CA PRO A 955 46.80 8.70 -3.25
C PRO A 955 48.15 9.37 -3.55
N PRO A 956 48.37 9.90 -4.76
CA PRO A 956 49.57 10.66 -5.04
C PRO A 956 49.53 11.98 -4.24
N ALA A 957 50.71 12.55 -3.96
CA ALA A 957 50.79 13.88 -3.35
C ALA A 957 50.11 14.98 -4.20
N THR A 958 49.87 14.70 -5.49
CA THR A 958 49.16 15.57 -6.44
C THR A 958 47.68 15.22 -6.60
N ALA A 959 47.11 14.35 -5.75
CA ALA A 959 45.71 13.97 -5.83
C ALA A 959 44.82 15.21 -5.73
N ARG A 960 43.91 15.37 -6.71
CA ARG A 960 42.95 16.46 -6.64
C ARG A 960 41.89 16.13 -5.59
N PRO A 961 41.57 17.06 -4.69
CA PRO A 961 40.46 16.93 -3.76
C PRO A 961 39.13 16.68 -4.49
N GLY A 962 38.22 15.93 -3.86
CA GLY A 962 36.95 15.50 -4.46
C GLY A 962 36.64 14.01 -4.31
N SER A 963 35.48 13.58 -4.79
CA SER A 963 35.01 12.19 -4.71
C SER A 963 35.62 11.30 -5.81
N GLY A 964 35.95 10.07 -5.44
CA GLY A 964 36.40 9.01 -6.34
C GLY A 964 35.88 7.65 -5.89
N HIS A 965 36.11 6.63 -6.71
CA HIS A 965 35.68 5.26 -6.43
C HIS A 965 36.88 4.35 -6.20
N LEU A 966 36.84 3.59 -5.10
CA LEU A 966 37.64 2.39 -4.91
C LEU A 966 36.81 1.20 -5.39
N THR A 967 37.46 0.27 -6.07
CA THR A 967 36.82 -0.91 -6.65
C THR A 967 37.61 -2.17 -6.32
N LEU A 968 36.93 -3.31 -6.33
CA LEU A 968 37.58 -4.62 -6.19
C LEU A 968 37.01 -5.58 -7.23
N ASP A 969 37.90 -6.14 -8.05
CA ASP A 969 37.59 -7.13 -9.08
C ASP A 969 38.34 -8.43 -8.80
N ALA A 970 37.85 -9.57 -9.29
CA ALA A 970 38.58 -10.83 -9.20
C ALA A 970 38.52 -11.61 -10.51
N ALA A 971 39.61 -12.30 -10.84
CA ALA A 971 39.69 -13.27 -11.92
C ALA A 971 40.22 -14.60 -11.39
N PHE A 972 39.84 -15.74 -11.94
CA PHE A 972 40.25 -17.05 -11.43
C PHE A 972 40.14 -18.12 -12.52
N ASP A 973 40.88 -19.22 -12.35
CA ASP A 973 40.80 -20.38 -13.21
C ASP A 973 40.03 -21.49 -12.51
N GLU A 974 39.11 -22.06 -13.26
CA GLU A 974 38.18 -23.03 -12.74
C GLU A 974 38.36 -24.37 -13.44
N GLU A 975 38.45 -25.43 -12.65
CA GLU A 975 38.92 -26.77 -13.05
C GLU A 975 37.87 -27.50 -13.90
N LYS A 976 37.47 -26.92 -15.05
CA LYS A 976 36.72 -27.45 -16.23
C LYS A 976 36.10 -26.35 -17.12
N VAL A 977 36.05 -25.09 -16.67
CA VAL A 977 35.36 -23.96 -17.36
C VAL A 977 36.34 -23.01 -18.04
N GLY A 978 37.57 -22.99 -17.52
CA GLY A 978 38.56 -22.00 -17.92
C GLY A 978 38.52 -20.79 -17.01
N HIS A 979 38.74 -19.61 -17.57
CA HIS A 979 38.96 -18.38 -16.83
C HIS A 979 37.64 -17.65 -16.55
N GLY A 980 37.37 -17.32 -15.28
CA GLY A 980 36.21 -16.58 -14.82
C GLY A 980 36.57 -15.24 -14.18
N THR A 981 35.61 -14.31 -14.11
CA THR A 981 35.76 -12.98 -13.51
C THR A 981 34.54 -12.57 -12.69
N VAL A 982 34.76 -11.90 -11.56
CA VAL A 982 33.73 -11.24 -10.74
C VAL A 982 33.98 -9.74 -10.83
N THR A 983 32.94 -9.00 -11.19
CA THR A 983 33.05 -7.56 -11.45
C THR A 983 32.45 -6.72 -10.34
N GLN A 984 33.32 -5.90 -9.76
CA GLN A 984 33.16 -4.65 -9.02
C GLN A 984 32.25 -4.57 -7.78
N ALA A 985 32.87 -4.80 -6.61
CA ALA A 985 32.45 -4.12 -5.38
C ALA A 985 32.93 -2.65 -5.44
N VAL A 986 32.05 -1.68 -5.22
CA VAL A 986 32.36 -0.23 -5.33
C VAL A 986 32.23 0.46 -3.98
N ARG A 987 33.19 1.32 -3.64
CA ARG A 987 33.14 2.21 -2.47
C ARG A 987 33.52 3.63 -2.84
N THR A 988 32.61 4.59 -2.62
CA THR A 988 32.87 6.02 -2.80
C THR A 988 33.73 6.56 -1.66
N VAL A 989 34.77 7.31 -2.01
CA VAL A 989 35.72 7.94 -1.10
C VAL A 989 35.99 9.39 -1.50
N THR A 990 36.34 10.24 -0.54
CA THR A 990 36.68 11.65 -0.80
C THR A 990 38.11 11.96 -0.38
N THR A 991 38.85 12.65 -1.26
CA THR A 991 40.20 13.17 -0.97
C THR A 991 40.09 14.57 -0.38
N PRO A 992 40.67 14.84 0.79
CA PRO A 992 40.59 16.17 1.38
C PRO A 992 41.61 17.14 0.74
N TYR A 993 41.28 18.43 0.71
CA TYR A 993 42.24 19.52 0.47
C TYR A 993 43.31 19.51 1.56
N THR A 994 44.56 19.81 1.19
CA THR A 994 45.73 19.75 2.09
C THR A 994 45.75 20.83 3.16
N GLY A 995 44.90 21.84 3.04
CA GLY A 995 44.74 22.95 3.96
C GLY A 995 43.81 23.99 3.37
N TRP A 996 43.50 25.01 4.17
CA TRP A 996 42.45 25.98 3.85
C TRP A 996 42.68 26.73 2.53
N ALA A 997 43.85 27.36 2.34
CA ALA A 997 44.15 28.11 1.14
C ALA A 997 44.21 27.25 -0.14
N ALA A 998 44.51 25.96 -0.02
CA ALA A 998 44.50 25.04 -1.16
C ALA A 998 43.06 24.73 -1.63
N ALA A 999 42.07 25.02 -0.79
CA ALA A 999 40.66 24.78 -1.02
C ALA A 999 39.94 25.97 -1.68
N PHE A 1000 40.62 27.11 -1.84
CA PHE A 1000 40.07 28.24 -2.59
C PHE A 1000 39.75 27.83 -4.03
N ASP A 1001 38.48 27.97 -4.40
CA ASP A 1001 37.93 27.61 -5.70
C ASP A 1001 37.14 28.75 -6.34
N ASN A 1002 36.94 29.84 -5.60
CA ASN A 1002 36.22 31.02 -6.06
C ASN A 1002 37.09 32.28 -5.94
N ALA A 1003 37.09 33.11 -6.99
CA ALA A 1003 37.63 34.46 -6.94
C ALA A 1003 36.52 35.40 -6.46
N GLY A 1004 36.58 35.80 -5.19
CA GLY A 1004 35.61 36.66 -4.54
C GLY A 1004 35.98 38.15 -4.53
N ILE A 1005 37.24 38.47 -4.87
CA ILE A 1005 37.80 39.82 -4.77
C ILE A 1005 38.34 40.24 -6.14
N SER A 1006 37.95 41.41 -6.66
CA SER A 1006 38.50 41.98 -7.91
C SER A 1006 39.16 43.34 -7.68
N ASP A 1007 40.01 43.74 -8.63
CA ASP A 1007 40.52 45.11 -8.72
C ASP A 1007 39.45 46.03 -9.34
N ASP A 1008 39.31 47.26 -8.83
CA ASP A 1008 38.37 48.26 -9.39
C ASP A 1008 38.58 48.53 -10.89
N SER A 1009 39.79 48.33 -11.40
CA SER A 1009 40.14 48.47 -12.82
C SER A 1009 39.81 47.24 -13.68
N ASP A 1010 39.53 46.09 -13.05
CA ASP A 1010 39.13 44.84 -13.70
C ASP A 1010 38.04 44.09 -12.89
N PRO A 1011 36.84 44.68 -12.75
CA PRO A 1011 35.75 44.12 -11.92
C PRO A 1011 35.19 42.81 -12.47
N ALA A 1012 35.49 42.45 -13.73
CA ALA A 1012 35.03 41.21 -14.36
C ALA A 1012 35.89 40.00 -13.99
N SER A 1013 37.01 40.21 -13.28
CA SER A 1013 37.96 39.16 -12.90
C SER A 1013 37.50 38.28 -11.73
N ALA A 1014 36.44 38.64 -11.00
CA ALA A 1014 35.95 37.92 -9.83
C ALA A 1014 34.41 37.89 -9.78
N ASN A 1015 33.86 36.92 -9.06
CA ASN A 1015 32.43 36.69 -8.89
C ASN A 1015 32.16 36.05 -7.52
N PHE A 1016 31.92 36.88 -6.50
CA PHE A 1016 31.59 36.45 -5.15
C PHE A 1016 30.14 35.97 -5.03
N ASP A 1017 29.18 36.67 -5.64
CA ASP A 1017 27.74 36.40 -5.42
C ASP A 1017 27.09 35.49 -6.48
N GLY A 1018 27.87 35.01 -7.44
CA GLY A 1018 27.41 34.22 -8.58
C GLY A 1018 26.86 35.06 -9.75
N SER A 1019 26.62 36.36 -9.57
CA SER A 1019 26.06 37.28 -10.59
C SER A 1019 27.10 38.22 -11.21
N GLY A 1020 28.37 38.04 -10.88
CA GLY A 1020 29.51 38.81 -11.37
C GLY A 1020 29.99 39.87 -10.38
N TYR A 1021 29.34 40.04 -9.23
CA TYR A 1021 29.76 41.04 -8.25
C TYR A 1021 30.78 40.48 -7.29
N SER A 1022 31.73 41.30 -6.86
CA SER A 1022 32.84 40.88 -5.98
C SER A 1022 33.22 41.98 -4.99
N PHE A 1023 33.97 41.61 -3.96
CA PHE A 1023 34.57 42.61 -3.07
C PHE A 1023 35.61 43.44 -3.86
N SER A 1024 35.63 44.75 -3.61
CA SER A 1024 36.69 45.63 -4.15
C SER A 1024 37.94 45.51 -3.30
N ALA A 1025 39.07 45.15 -3.92
CA ALA A 1025 40.37 45.11 -3.27
C ALA A 1025 40.76 46.47 -2.66
N GLN A 1026 40.48 47.56 -3.38
CA GLN A 1026 40.77 48.94 -2.94
C GLN A 1026 39.93 49.33 -1.73
N GLN A 1027 38.64 48.93 -1.69
CA GLN A 1027 37.78 49.24 -0.55
C GLN A 1027 38.06 48.37 0.66
N LEU A 1028 38.45 47.10 0.47
CA LEU A 1028 38.93 46.24 1.55
C LEU A 1028 40.21 46.82 2.19
N ALA A 1029 41.17 47.28 1.37
CA ALA A 1029 42.39 47.93 1.86
C ALA A 1029 42.09 49.23 2.64
N ALA A 1030 41.11 50.01 2.19
CA ALA A 1030 40.68 51.24 2.88
C ALA A 1030 40.11 50.98 4.30
N VAL A 1031 39.65 49.76 4.58
CA VAL A 1031 39.20 49.33 5.92
C VAL A 1031 40.21 48.43 6.64
N GLY A 1032 41.45 48.38 6.17
CA GLY A 1032 42.55 47.67 6.80
C GLY A 1032 42.61 46.17 6.50
N ILE A 1033 41.85 45.70 5.50
CA ILE A 1033 41.91 44.32 5.03
C ILE A 1033 42.79 44.28 3.78
N GLU A 1034 44.04 43.87 3.97
CA GLU A 1034 45.04 43.75 2.90
C GLU A 1034 45.46 42.28 2.73
N PRO A 1035 45.87 41.86 1.51
CA PRO A 1035 46.30 40.49 1.26
C PRO A 1035 47.36 39.98 2.25
N GLY A 1036 47.06 38.85 2.91
CA GLY A 1036 47.96 38.17 3.85
C GLY A 1036 48.09 38.84 5.23
N GLN A 1037 47.35 39.92 5.51
CA GLN A 1037 47.34 40.56 6.82
C GLN A 1037 46.34 39.91 7.78
N PRO A 1038 46.57 40.01 9.10
CA PRO A 1038 45.63 39.49 10.09
C PRO A 1038 44.30 40.27 10.09
N VAL A 1039 43.19 39.55 10.24
CA VAL A 1039 41.83 40.10 10.36
C VAL A 1039 41.24 39.62 11.67
N THR A 1040 40.87 40.54 12.55
CA THR A 1040 40.40 40.21 13.90
C THR A 1040 38.89 40.30 14.02
N ALA A 1041 38.28 39.27 14.61
CA ALA A 1041 36.87 39.26 14.98
C ALA A 1041 36.76 38.85 16.46
N GLY A 1042 36.57 39.84 17.34
CA GLY A 1042 36.61 39.62 18.79
C GLY A 1042 37.97 39.04 19.24
N PRO A 1043 38.02 37.89 19.94
CA PRO A 1043 39.26 37.27 20.38
C PRO A 1043 39.98 36.46 19.28
N THR A 1044 39.32 36.19 18.15
CA THR A 1044 39.86 35.35 17.08
C THR A 1044 40.63 36.22 16.09
N THR A 1045 41.83 35.79 15.73
CA THR A 1045 42.64 36.41 14.66
C THR A 1045 42.71 35.44 13.48
N PHE A 1046 42.07 35.81 12.38
CA PHE A 1046 42.13 35.12 11.09
C PHE A 1046 43.25 35.70 10.22
N THR A 1047 43.61 35.01 9.16
CA THR A 1047 44.53 35.47 8.12
C THR A 1047 43.74 35.75 6.84
N TRP A 1048 43.76 36.99 6.36
CA TRP A 1048 43.13 37.31 5.08
C TRP A 1048 43.87 36.60 3.93
N PRO A 1049 43.18 36.17 2.85
CA PRO A 1049 43.83 35.51 1.71
C PRO A 1049 45.00 36.34 1.16
N GLY A 1050 46.16 35.71 1.02
CA GLY A 1050 47.40 36.33 0.53
C GLY A 1050 47.56 36.32 -0.99
N VAL A 1051 46.46 36.23 -1.74
CA VAL A 1051 46.48 36.07 -3.21
C VAL A 1051 46.07 37.39 -3.91
N PRO A 1052 46.50 37.63 -5.16
CA PRO A 1052 46.09 38.80 -5.93
C PRO A 1052 44.57 38.82 -6.22
N PRO A 1053 43.93 40.00 -6.31
CA PRO A 1053 42.55 40.10 -6.81
C PRO A 1053 42.38 39.46 -8.20
N GLY A 1054 41.21 38.88 -8.45
CA GLY A 1054 40.91 38.14 -9.68
C GLY A 1054 41.45 36.71 -9.70
N THR A 1055 41.97 36.21 -8.57
CA THR A 1055 42.38 34.81 -8.40
C THR A 1055 41.59 34.16 -7.28
N PRO A 1056 41.46 32.82 -7.23
CA PRO A 1056 40.71 32.16 -6.17
C PRO A 1056 41.21 32.52 -4.78
N ASP A 1057 40.35 33.16 -3.99
CA ASP A 1057 40.66 33.76 -2.69
C ASP A 1057 39.73 33.26 -1.57
N ASN A 1058 38.70 32.49 -1.91
CA ASN A 1058 37.76 31.94 -0.95
C ASN A 1058 37.24 30.56 -1.39
N ILE A 1059 36.69 29.81 -0.44
CA ILE A 1059 36.01 28.52 -0.68
C ILE A 1059 34.52 28.78 -0.87
N ALA A 1060 33.94 28.40 -2.01
CA ALA A 1060 32.49 28.17 -2.15
C ALA A 1060 32.19 26.75 -1.65
N THR A 1061 31.53 26.60 -0.48
CA THR A 1061 31.69 25.40 0.36
C THR A 1061 31.38 24.02 -0.26
N GLN A 1062 30.62 23.92 -1.36
CA GLN A 1062 30.48 22.79 -2.33
C GLN A 1062 30.85 21.34 -1.90
N GLY A 1063 30.63 20.94 -0.64
CA GLY A 1063 30.96 19.61 -0.13
C GLY A 1063 32.45 19.36 0.05
N GLN A 1064 33.29 20.41 0.04
CA GLN A 1064 34.73 20.26 0.14
C GLN A 1064 35.13 19.68 1.50
N VAL A 1065 36.06 18.72 1.51
CA VAL A 1065 36.66 18.20 2.75
C VAL A 1065 38.05 18.80 2.89
N ILE A 1066 38.35 19.46 4.00
CA ILE A 1066 39.60 20.17 4.22
C ILE A 1066 40.36 19.55 5.38
N THR A 1067 41.66 19.31 5.21
CA THR A 1067 42.54 18.91 6.30
C THR A 1067 42.74 20.10 7.24
N LEU A 1068 42.39 19.91 8.51
CA LEU A 1068 42.61 20.88 9.58
C LEU A 1068 43.31 20.19 10.75
N SER A 1069 44.28 20.86 11.37
CA SER A 1069 45.02 20.31 12.50
C SER A 1069 44.96 21.24 13.70
N GLY A 1070 44.58 20.68 14.84
CA GLY A 1070 44.55 21.39 16.11
C GLY A 1070 43.57 20.76 17.09
N SER A 1071 43.69 21.14 18.35
CA SER A 1071 42.73 20.83 19.40
C SER A 1071 42.30 22.11 20.07
N GLY A 1072 41.02 22.21 20.35
CA GLY A 1072 40.43 23.36 21.01
C GLY A 1072 39.05 23.00 21.50
N THR A 1073 38.29 24.03 21.85
CA THR A 1073 36.86 23.87 22.18
C THR A 1073 35.97 24.48 21.11
N LYS A 1074 36.54 25.23 20.16
CA LYS A 1074 35.80 25.87 19.07
C LYS A 1074 36.59 25.89 17.78
N LEU A 1075 35.88 25.89 16.65
CA LEU A 1075 36.39 26.18 15.32
C LEU A 1075 35.69 27.44 14.82
N SER A 1076 36.46 28.51 14.66
CA SER A 1076 36.00 29.79 14.14
C SER A 1076 36.19 29.85 12.62
N LEU A 1077 35.24 30.45 11.90
CA LEU A 1077 35.25 30.57 10.44
C LEU A 1077 35.03 32.04 10.05
N LEU A 1078 35.80 32.53 9.08
CA LEU A 1078 35.67 33.87 8.49
C LEU A 1078 35.03 33.72 7.11
N GLY A 1079 33.95 34.45 6.83
CA GLY A 1079 33.20 34.27 5.60
C GLY A 1079 32.04 35.25 5.44
N ALA A 1080 31.28 35.06 4.38
CA ALA A 1080 29.98 35.68 4.18
C ALA A 1080 29.14 34.84 3.22
N GLY A 1081 27.84 35.05 3.22
CA GLY A 1081 26.97 34.57 2.15
C GLY A 1081 27.08 35.46 0.92
N GLY A 1082 27.15 34.87 -0.27
CA GLY A 1082 27.14 35.55 -1.56
C GLY A 1082 25.77 36.19 -1.84
N PRO A 1083 24.73 35.40 -2.12
CA PRO A 1083 23.35 35.88 -2.07
C PRO A 1083 22.63 35.37 -0.82
N GLY A 1084 22.22 36.27 0.07
CA GLY A 1084 21.49 35.91 1.30
C GLY A 1084 22.36 35.28 2.38
N ASN A 1085 21.79 35.13 3.58
CA ASN A 1085 22.46 34.40 4.66
C ASN A 1085 22.59 32.93 4.28
N GLN A 1086 23.73 32.32 4.64
CA GLN A 1086 24.04 30.96 4.28
C GLN A 1086 24.27 30.13 5.54
N SER A 1087 23.57 29.01 5.64
CA SER A 1087 23.65 28.13 6.81
C SER A 1087 23.74 26.67 6.40
N GLY A 1088 24.71 25.94 6.95
CA GLY A 1088 24.93 24.53 6.64
C GLY A 1088 25.82 23.82 7.64
N ASP A 1089 25.67 22.50 7.70
CA ASP A 1089 26.41 21.67 8.63
C ASP A 1089 27.85 21.45 8.18
N VAL A 1090 28.77 21.69 9.09
CA VAL A 1090 30.15 21.20 8.98
C VAL A 1090 30.30 19.94 9.82
N THR A 1091 30.93 18.92 9.25
CA THR A 1091 31.30 17.71 9.99
C THR A 1091 32.78 17.72 10.29
N VAL A 1092 33.11 17.80 11.57
CA VAL A 1092 34.48 17.68 12.09
C VAL A 1092 34.77 16.21 12.31
N THR A 1093 35.75 15.68 11.59
CA THR A 1093 36.30 14.35 11.86
C THR A 1093 37.55 14.51 12.70
N TYR A 1094 37.63 13.76 13.80
CA TYR A 1094 38.79 13.74 14.69
C TYR A 1094 39.77 12.64 14.29
N THR A 1095 41.02 12.79 14.72
CA THR A 1095 42.12 11.83 14.44
C THR A 1095 41.86 10.42 14.98
N ASP A 1096 40.95 10.25 15.96
CA ASP A 1096 40.53 8.95 16.48
C ASP A 1096 39.43 8.28 15.62
N GLY A 1097 39.03 8.91 14.52
CA GLY A 1097 38.00 8.43 13.60
C GLY A 1097 36.57 8.78 13.99
N THR A 1098 36.34 9.37 15.17
CA THR A 1098 35.01 9.86 15.55
C THR A 1098 34.68 11.17 14.85
N THR A 1099 33.40 11.51 14.77
CA THR A 1099 32.93 12.76 14.16
C THR A 1099 32.07 13.56 15.13
N SER A 1100 32.00 14.87 14.90
CA SER A 1100 30.98 15.76 15.47
C SER A 1100 30.50 16.72 14.39
N THR A 1101 29.22 17.01 14.38
CA THR A 1101 28.60 17.91 13.38
C THR A 1101 28.09 19.15 14.09
N ALA A 1102 28.25 20.31 13.43
CA ALA A 1102 27.74 21.59 13.92
C ALA A 1102 27.38 22.49 12.74
N THR A 1103 26.37 23.34 12.91
CA THR A 1103 25.91 24.24 11.87
C THR A 1103 26.70 25.55 11.87
N VAL A 1104 27.10 26.00 10.68
CA VAL A 1104 27.73 27.30 10.42
C VAL A 1104 26.68 28.19 9.79
N ASP A 1105 26.45 29.38 10.36
CA ASP A 1105 25.58 30.42 9.81
C ASP A 1105 26.43 31.69 9.60
N LEU A 1106 26.41 32.24 8.39
CA LEU A 1106 27.07 33.49 8.03
C LEU A 1106 26.13 34.40 7.25
N ALA A 1107 26.10 35.67 7.63
CA ALA A 1107 25.24 36.67 7.02
C ALA A 1107 25.61 37.00 5.56
N ASP A 1108 24.59 37.47 4.83
CA ASP A 1108 24.70 38.03 3.49
C ASP A 1108 25.67 39.22 3.49
N TRP A 1109 26.70 39.16 2.62
CA TRP A 1109 27.65 40.26 2.44
C TRP A 1109 26.96 41.58 2.08
N TRP A 1110 25.83 41.56 1.36
CA TRP A 1110 25.06 42.74 0.96
C TRP A 1110 24.28 43.39 2.12
N ALA A 1111 23.85 42.59 3.10
CA ALA A 1111 22.97 43.05 4.16
C ALA A 1111 23.68 43.98 5.16
N ASN A 1112 25.02 43.91 5.24
CA ASN A 1112 25.86 44.70 6.16
C ASN A 1112 25.43 44.60 7.64
N SER A 1113 24.71 43.53 8.00
CA SER A 1113 24.23 43.23 9.35
C SER A 1113 24.55 41.76 9.70
N PRO A 1114 25.06 41.46 10.90
CA PRO A 1114 25.38 40.10 11.33
C PRO A 1114 24.12 39.23 11.51
N SER A 1115 24.25 37.92 11.28
CA SER A 1115 23.25 36.89 11.58
C SER A 1115 23.41 36.38 13.03
N SER A 1116 22.58 35.42 13.44
CA SER A 1116 22.62 34.94 14.82
C SER A 1116 23.87 34.08 15.06
N GLY A 1117 24.81 34.59 15.85
CA GLY A 1117 26.03 33.85 16.22
C GLY A 1117 27.27 34.22 15.40
N ASP A 1118 27.12 35.04 14.36
CA ASP A 1118 28.27 35.65 13.67
C ASP A 1118 28.59 37.06 14.21
N THR A 1119 29.76 37.57 13.84
CA THR A 1119 30.28 38.88 14.24
C THR A 1119 30.67 39.64 12.98
N LEU A 1120 30.14 40.85 12.81
CA LEU A 1120 30.57 41.75 11.74
C LEU A 1120 32.05 42.10 11.92
N VAL A 1121 32.86 41.78 10.91
CA VAL A 1121 34.31 41.97 10.91
C VAL A 1121 34.71 43.27 10.23
N ALA A 1122 34.17 43.51 9.03
CA ALA A 1122 34.43 44.73 8.27
C ALA A 1122 33.30 45.02 7.27
N THR A 1123 33.26 46.26 6.78
CA THR A 1123 32.35 46.71 5.72
C THR A 1123 33.13 47.53 4.70
N ALA A 1124 33.31 47.02 3.49
CA ALA A 1124 33.85 47.76 2.37
C ALA A 1124 32.82 48.79 1.86
N ALA A 1125 33.28 49.98 1.45
CA ALA A 1125 32.38 51.07 1.08
C ALA A 1125 31.63 50.82 -0.24
N ASN A 1126 32.26 50.10 -1.17
CA ASN A 1126 31.76 49.76 -2.50
C ASN A 1126 32.14 48.31 -2.85
N TRP A 1127 31.26 47.62 -3.57
CA TRP A 1127 31.55 46.38 -4.30
C TRP A 1127 32.04 46.67 -5.74
N ASN A 1128 32.51 45.66 -6.45
CA ASN A 1128 32.80 45.75 -7.89
C ASN A 1128 31.66 45.16 -8.73
N GLN A 1129 31.29 45.88 -9.80
CA GLN A 1129 30.16 45.59 -10.68
C GLN A 1129 30.62 45.58 -12.16
N PRO A 1130 30.77 44.41 -12.80
CA PRO A 1130 31.10 44.34 -14.22
C PRO A 1130 29.93 44.75 -15.12
N PRO A 1131 30.19 45.34 -16.31
CA PRO A 1131 31.49 45.79 -16.81
C PRO A 1131 31.85 47.21 -16.32
N ASN A 1132 31.06 47.81 -15.43
CA ASN A 1132 30.99 49.26 -15.19
C ASN A 1132 31.90 49.79 -14.06
N GLY A 1133 32.84 49.00 -13.53
CA GLY A 1133 33.75 49.41 -12.45
C GLY A 1133 33.15 49.24 -11.05
N SER A 1134 33.52 50.12 -10.11
CA SER A 1134 33.04 50.09 -8.72
C SER A 1134 31.57 50.55 -8.61
N GLY A 1135 30.73 49.76 -7.93
CA GLY A 1135 29.31 50.06 -7.68
C GLY A 1135 29.06 50.70 -6.31
N PRO A 1136 27.91 51.38 -6.08
CA PRO A 1136 27.72 52.24 -4.90
C PRO A 1136 27.37 51.52 -3.58
N HIS A 1137 27.38 50.18 -3.56
CA HIS A 1137 26.84 49.40 -2.46
C HIS A 1137 27.94 48.90 -1.52
N LYS A 1138 27.69 49.03 -0.21
CA LYS A 1138 28.55 48.49 0.84
C LYS A 1138 28.39 46.98 0.94
N VAL A 1139 29.48 46.29 1.23
CA VAL A 1139 29.49 44.83 1.44
C VAL A 1139 30.35 44.44 2.63
N SER A 1140 29.95 43.40 3.34
CA SER A 1140 30.47 43.05 4.67
C SER A 1140 31.02 41.64 4.78
N LEU A 1141 31.92 41.49 5.73
CA LEU A 1141 32.58 40.23 6.11
C LEU A 1141 32.20 39.86 7.54
N TYR A 1142 32.00 38.57 7.80
CA TYR A 1142 31.54 38.06 9.09
C TYR A 1142 32.43 36.92 9.61
N ALA A 1143 32.36 36.67 10.91
CA ALA A 1143 33.02 35.52 11.53
C ALA A 1143 32.07 34.78 12.48
N THR A 1144 32.08 33.45 12.44
CA THR A 1144 31.24 32.59 13.30
C THR A 1144 32.09 31.50 13.96
N SER A 1145 31.53 30.74 14.89
CA SER A 1145 32.25 29.64 15.56
C SER A 1145 31.36 28.46 15.91
N VAL A 1146 31.86 27.25 15.66
CA VAL A 1146 31.20 25.99 16.04
C VAL A 1146 31.95 25.27 17.16
N PRO A 1147 31.26 24.52 18.04
CA PRO A 1147 31.93 23.78 19.11
C PRO A 1147 32.75 22.61 18.58
N LEU A 1148 33.88 22.34 19.25
CA LEU A 1148 34.69 21.13 19.10
C LEU A 1148 34.61 20.26 20.35
N THR A 1149 34.76 18.96 20.17
CA THR A 1149 34.84 18.00 21.28
C THR A 1149 36.15 18.23 22.04
N ALA A 1150 36.03 18.69 23.28
CA ALA A 1150 37.18 19.00 24.12
C ALA A 1150 38.13 17.80 24.25
N GLY A 1151 39.43 18.03 24.09
CA GLY A 1151 40.47 17.02 24.21
C GLY A 1151 40.71 16.17 22.96
N LYS A 1152 39.94 16.35 21.88
CA LYS A 1152 40.19 15.67 20.60
C LYS A 1152 41.00 16.54 19.64
N GLN A 1153 41.81 15.89 18.81
CA GLN A 1153 42.52 16.52 17.71
C GLN A 1153 41.68 16.44 16.44
N VAL A 1154 41.38 17.58 15.82
CA VAL A 1154 40.70 17.65 14.51
C VAL A 1154 41.62 17.09 13.44
N ALA A 1155 41.04 16.32 12.51
CA ALA A 1155 41.72 15.79 11.33
C ALA A 1155 41.16 16.41 10.04
N TYR A 1156 39.83 16.43 9.91
CA TYR A 1156 39.16 16.92 8.71
C TYR A 1156 37.95 17.76 9.07
N LEU A 1157 37.65 18.73 8.21
CA LEU A 1157 36.39 19.46 8.19
C LEU A 1157 35.72 19.20 6.85
N ALA A 1158 34.61 18.48 6.86
CA ALA A 1158 33.72 18.44 5.71
C ALA A 1158 32.83 19.66 5.76
N LEU A 1159 32.92 20.51 4.74
CA LEU A 1159 32.10 21.69 4.56
C LEU A 1159 30.76 21.31 3.90
N PRO A 1160 29.70 22.09 4.15
CA PRO A 1160 28.39 21.84 3.54
C PRO A 1160 28.45 22.03 2.02
N ASN A 1161 27.53 21.39 1.28
CA ASN A 1161 27.41 21.59 -0.16
C ASN A 1161 26.61 22.84 -0.50
N LEU A 1162 27.16 24.01 -0.15
CA LEU A 1162 26.52 25.32 -0.34
C LEU A 1162 27.41 26.22 -1.20
N PRO A 1163 27.13 26.38 -2.50
CA PRO A 1163 27.95 27.21 -3.38
C PRO A 1163 27.88 28.70 -3.06
N GLY A 1164 26.84 29.14 -2.34
CA GLY A 1164 26.69 30.54 -1.91
C GLY A 1164 27.37 30.87 -0.58
N LEU A 1165 27.80 29.86 0.20
CA LEU A 1165 28.56 30.09 1.42
C LEU A 1165 30.04 30.22 1.06
N HIS A 1166 30.60 31.38 1.34
CA HIS A 1166 31.97 31.71 1.00
C HIS A 1166 32.82 31.89 2.24
N LEU A 1167 33.86 31.06 2.39
CA LEU A 1167 34.76 31.10 3.54
C LEU A 1167 36.17 31.50 3.13
N PHE A 1168 36.74 32.46 3.86
CA PHE A 1168 38.07 33.03 3.63
C PHE A 1168 39.14 32.42 4.55
N ASP A 1169 38.79 32.07 5.80
CA ASP A 1169 39.74 31.46 6.75
C ASP A 1169 39.04 30.62 7.84
N ALA A 1170 39.79 29.74 8.52
CA ALA A 1170 39.34 28.94 9.65
C ALA A 1170 40.40 28.82 10.75
N VAL A 1171 40.01 29.01 12.01
CA VAL A 1171 40.90 29.02 13.18
C VAL A 1171 40.34 28.14 14.29
N ILE A 1172 41.13 27.19 14.79
CA ILE A 1172 40.79 26.39 15.97
C ILE A 1172 41.22 27.15 17.23
N GLY A 1173 40.29 27.33 18.18
CA GLY A 1173 40.46 28.13 19.41
C GLY A 1173 40.16 27.41 20.71
#